data_AF-A0A3C0IWG6-F1
#
_entry.id   AF-A0A3C0IWG6-F1
#
_cell.length_a   1.000
_cell.length_b   1.000
_cell.length_c   1.000
_cell.angle_alpha   90.00
_cell.angle_beta   90.00
_cell.angle_gamma   90.00
#
_symmetry.space_group_name_H-M   'P 1'
#
loop_
_entity.id
_entity.type
_entity.pdbx_description
1 polymer ?
#
loop_
_entity_poly.entity_id
_entity_poly.type
_entity_poly.pdbx_seq_one_letter_code
_entity_poly.pdbx_strand_id
1 'polypeptide(L)'
;MRTVLDLIDDLGRLDGARFDETVFELFHRGPRALDRLAAYWESGASEGTRGKIRASIQSQWSRIQEVLVDLAPRAFGSVGVRLALSMGPTDSLARRAQRCIEQGRLDVAAAIASALAASGESGADQAVLGARIAMAAGRPQEAMSRLGGYCQATSCSGSHGAASVAVEWFARAAQDAGRPVDAFVHWIRVEPDVGAVAEIVRSLADAGDGPGLAACIAQAARSGEQATWELLAQAATAAVDDALGIHTDLVSDLFGMGVDIEAFVHAAEGVVADMEASMPAPAERSAAAELVSVATDACDMLGSALRLLSAVKGESGSAAELISSFLHSADAPPKCGCDGDGQDGRWTWTCSGRVPEDALHRARLAALMHGALWRTNWKDGEFVVSVAAGPSGEVFAGAASASGSGSGWAASDIERMLKSLPPQDAADRLICLMRCAQADHARCLLDKACQALSRMADAFEAVRAGAPQPALEVARIRAEHGGWLRCAAQTEASPGEAAREAPPPAAVSAEWSLPAELDCGAEAYQALRTAHMLIADESLRAEQAGLPAFLLQKAVQIEAERRLGDALAVHRLKPGAIAATRHRGKRRRELDPDFARDAMSRAPQGISPDRIRGGLERLFARVLDGSAKPLSGDLFLAGLALIYLDPMGDPERSAALGCALLAVGEAAAAAADGEQGRTRPGPGLARLERAVIEVLLAMGPSDGGEGES
;
A
#
# COMPACT_ATOMS: atom_id res chain seq x y z
N MET A 1 21.25 -39.80 -48.91
CA MET A 1 20.19 -39.30 -48.01
C MET A 1 19.14 -40.38 -47.89
N ARG A 2 18.83 -40.84 -46.67
CA ARG A 2 17.66 -41.71 -46.46
C ARG A 2 16.39 -40.89 -46.72
N THR A 3 15.43 -41.51 -47.41
CA THR A 3 14.10 -40.94 -47.59
C THR A 3 13.25 -41.17 -46.34
N VAL A 4 12.15 -40.44 -46.21
CA VAL A 4 11.22 -40.63 -45.08
C VAL A 4 10.60 -42.04 -45.07
N LEU A 5 10.45 -42.66 -46.23
CA LEU A 5 9.97 -44.05 -46.34
C LEU A 5 11.02 -45.02 -45.82
N ASP A 6 12.29 -44.84 -46.19
CA ASP A 6 13.38 -45.68 -45.68
C ASP A 6 13.49 -45.60 -44.15
N LEU A 7 13.31 -44.40 -43.57
CA LEU A 7 13.31 -44.20 -42.12
C LEU A 7 12.13 -44.90 -41.44
N ILE A 8 10.94 -44.93 -42.04
CA ILE A 8 9.76 -45.62 -41.49
C ILE A 8 9.93 -47.14 -41.56
N ASP A 9 10.42 -47.66 -42.69
CA ASP A 9 10.67 -49.10 -42.86
C ASP A 9 11.74 -49.62 -41.89
N ASP A 10 12.74 -48.78 -41.57
CA ASP A 10 13.80 -49.08 -40.61
C ASP A 10 13.26 -49.21 -39.17
N LEU A 11 12.17 -48.53 -38.79
CA LEU A 11 11.59 -48.62 -37.44
C LEU A 11 11.10 -50.03 -37.07
N GLY A 12 10.74 -50.86 -38.05
CA GLY A 12 10.38 -52.26 -37.81
C GLY A 12 11.56 -53.19 -37.53
N ARG A 13 12.80 -52.75 -37.79
CA ARG A 13 14.02 -53.58 -37.80
C ARG A 13 15.11 -53.12 -36.84
N LEU A 14 15.13 -51.84 -36.48
CA LEU A 14 16.16 -51.24 -35.64
C LEU A 14 15.81 -51.33 -34.15
N ASP A 15 16.86 -51.30 -33.32
CA ASP A 15 16.78 -51.28 -31.86
C ASP A 15 17.83 -50.33 -31.24
N GLY A 16 17.59 -49.91 -30.00
CA GLY A 16 18.50 -49.06 -29.22
C GLY A 16 18.79 -47.69 -29.85
N ALA A 17 20.01 -47.19 -29.70
CA ALA A 17 20.38 -45.83 -30.12
C ALA A 17 20.12 -45.51 -31.61
N ARG A 18 20.18 -46.52 -32.50
CA ARG A 18 19.90 -46.31 -33.94
C ARG A 18 18.42 -46.12 -34.21
N PHE A 19 17.56 -46.80 -33.44
CA PHE A 19 16.12 -46.60 -33.48
C PHE A 19 15.78 -45.18 -33.01
N ASP A 20 16.35 -44.78 -31.88
CA ASP A 20 16.18 -43.46 -31.27
C ASP A 20 16.60 -42.32 -32.20
N GLU A 21 17.74 -42.42 -32.88
CA GLU A 21 18.17 -41.40 -33.84
C GLU A 21 17.29 -41.37 -35.10
N THR A 22 16.73 -42.52 -35.52
CA THR A 22 15.79 -42.60 -36.66
C THR A 22 14.47 -41.91 -36.33
N VAL A 23 13.96 -42.11 -35.11
CA VAL A 23 12.78 -41.39 -34.61
C VAL A 23 13.07 -39.88 -34.57
N PHE A 24 14.20 -39.46 -34.00
CA PHE A 24 14.56 -38.04 -33.95
C PHE A 24 14.71 -37.40 -35.34
N GLU A 25 15.32 -38.11 -36.30
CA GLU A 25 15.48 -37.60 -37.67
C GLU A 25 14.12 -37.33 -38.34
N LEU A 26 13.10 -38.15 -38.07
CA LEU A 26 11.73 -37.90 -38.55
C LEU A 26 11.15 -36.59 -37.98
N PHE A 27 11.42 -36.26 -36.71
CA PHE A 27 11.04 -34.97 -36.14
C PHE A 27 11.76 -33.80 -36.81
N HIS A 28 13.06 -33.93 -37.05
CA HIS A 28 13.87 -32.88 -37.69
C HIS A 28 13.44 -32.59 -39.14
N ARG A 29 12.88 -33.58 -39.84
CA ARG A 29 12.35 -33.44 -41.22
C ARG A 29 10.99 -32.71 -41.28
N GLY A 30 10.36 -32.46 -40.14
CA GLY A 30 9.16 -31.63 -40.03
C GLY A 30 7.82 -32.35 -40.25
N PRO A 31 6.71 -31.58 -40.39
CA PRO A 31 5.34 -32.08 -40.20
C PRO A 31 4.92 -33.22 -41.15
N ARG A 32 5.36 -33.15 -42.41
CA ARG A 32 5.04 -34.17 -43.41
C ARG A 32 5.67 -35.53 -43.10
N ALA A 33 6.84 -35.55 -42.46
CA ALA A 33 7.47 -36.78 -42.02
C ALA A 33 6.74 -37.38 -40.81
N LEU A 34 6.30 -36.51 -39.89
CA LEU A 34 5.48 -36.90 -38.74
C LEU A 34 4.10 -37.43 -39.16
N ASP A 35 3.45 -36.86 -40.18
CA ASP A 35 2.17 -37.40 -40.70
C ASP A 35 2.33 -38.83 -41.21
N ARG A 36 3.46 -39.14 -41.87
CA ARG A 36 3.76 -40.51 -42.32
C ARG A 36 4.07 -41.44 -41.16
N LEU A 37 4.77 -40.95 -40.13
CA LEU A 37 4.99 -41.69 -38.88
C LEU A 37 3.65 -42.01 -38.19
N ALA A 38 2.70 -41.06 -38.16
CA ALA A 38 1.37 -41.28 -37.62
C ALA A 38 0.57 -42.31 -38.43
N ALA A 39 0.58 -42.23 -39.76
CA ALA A 39 -0.06 -43.22 -40.61
C ALA A 39 0.53 -44.63 -40.38
N TYR A 40 1.85 -44.73 -40.25
CA TYR A 40 2.52 -46.00 -39.89
C TYR A 40 2.13 -46.47 -38.49
N TRP A 41 2.09 -45.56 -37.51
CA TRP A 41 1.66 -45.88 -36.15
C TRP A 41 0.25 -46.47 -36.13
N GLU A 42 -0.71 -45.85 -36.81
CA GLU A 42 -2.12 -46.26 -36.79
C GLU A 42 -2.38 -47.57 -37.54
N SER A 43 -1.73 -47.78 -38.69
CA SER A 43 -2.10 -48.86 -39.62
C SER A 43 -1.01 -49.90 -39.89
N GLY A 44 0.28 -49.57 -39.69
CA GLY A 44 1.41 -50.41 -40.10
C GLY A 44 2.30 -50.95 -38.97
N ALA A 45 2.29 -50.32 -37.80
CA ALA A 45 3.19 -50.67 -36.70
C ALA A 45 2.61 -51.78 -35.80
N SER A 46 3.43 -52.78 -35.47
CA SER A 46 3.09 -53.80 -34.46
C SER A 46 3.01 -53.18 -33.06
N GLU A 47 2.30 -53.82 -32.14
CA GLU A 47 2.11 -53.32 -30.76
C GLU A 47 3.44 -53.09 -30.03
N GLY A 48 4.42 -53.98 -30.22
CA GLY A 48 5.78 -53.80 -29.69
C GLY A 48 6.54 -52.62 -30.32
N THR A 49 6.34 -52.35 -31.61
CA THR A 49 6.97 -51.20 -32.29
C THR A 49 6.35 -49.89 -31.84
N ARG A 50 5.02 -49.85 -31.64
CA ARG A 50 4.34 -48.71 -31.02
C ARG A 50 4.91 -48.41 -29.62
N GLY A 51 5.08 -49.44 -28.80
CA GLY A 51 5.73 -49.31 -27.48
C GLY A 51 7.13 -48.68 -27.56
N LYS A 52 7.96 -49.15 -28.51
CA LYS A 52 9.32 -48.61 -28.74
C LYS A 52 9.30 -47.15 -29.21
N ILE A 53 8.45 -46.81 -30.18
CA ILE A 53 8.34 -45.42 -30.68
C ILE A 53 7.93 -44.50 -29.53
N ARG A 54 6.95 -44.90 -28.69
CA ARG A 54 6.55 -44.11 -27.51
C ARG A 54 7.68 -43.94 -26.51
N ALA A 55 8.37 -45.02 -26.16
CA ALA A 55 9.50 -44.98 -25.22
C ALA A 55 10.64 -44.08 -25.75
N SER A 56 10.92 -44.15 -27.05
CA SER A 56 11.91 -43.32 -27.72
C SER A 56 11.56 -41.83 -27.63
N ILE A 57 10.32 -41.46 -28.01
CA ILE A 57 9.82 -40.07 -27.92
C ILE A 57 9.89 -39.55 -26.48
N GLN A 58 9.52 -40.37 -25.49
CA GLN A 58 9.58 -39.98 -24.08
C GLN A 58 11.03 -39.80 -23.59
N SER A 59 11.95 -40.68 -23.98
CA SER A 59 13.36 -40.61 -23.58
C SER A 59 14.10 -39.41 -24.20
N GLN A 60 13.71 -38.99 -25.40
CA GLN A 60 14.33 -37.89 -26.15
C GLN A 60 13.55 -36.58 -26.07
N TRP A 61 12.60 -36.48 -25.14
CA TRP A 61 11.60 -35.42 -25.15
C TRP A 61 12.18 -34.01 -25.15
N SER A 62 13.24 -33.76 -24.38
CA SER A 62 13.93 -32.46 -24.34
C SER A 62 14.44 -32.03 -25.72
N ARG A 63 15.09 -32.93 -26.44
CA ARG A 63 15.62 -32.70 -27.80
C ARG A 63 14.49 -32.51 -28.82
N ILE A 64 13.42 -33.28 -28.69
CA ILE A 64 12.22 -33.15 -29.54
C ILE A 64 11.53 -31.79 -29.30
N GLN A 65 11.50 -31.28 -28.07
CA GLN A 65 10.92 -29.99 -27.78
C GLN A 65 11.59 -28.85 -28.54
N GLU A 66 12.92 -28.87 -28.67
CA GLU A 66 13.68 -27.87 -29.43
C GLU A 66 13.23 -27.82 -30.90
N VAL A 67 13.14 -28.98 -31.55
CA VAL A 67 12.70 -29.07 -32.96
C VAL A 67 11.26 -28.58 -33.12
N LEU A 68 10.40 -28.89 -32.14
CA LEU A 68 9.02 -28.42 -32.16
C LEU A 68 8.92 -26.90 -31.97
N VAL A 69 9.89 -26.20 -31.33
CA VAL A 69 9.85 -24.73 -31.10
C VAL A 69 9.85 -23.95 -32.41
N ASP A 70 10.59 -24.46 -33.39
CA ASP A 70 10.78 -23.84 -34.71
C ASP A 70 9.61 -24.10 -35.68
N LEU A 71 8.64 -24.92 -35.28
CA LEU A 71 7.47 -25.18 -36.10
C LEU A 71 6.52 -23.97 -36.14
N ALA A 72 6.10 -23.62 -37.35
CA ALA A 72 5.06 -22.63 -37.57
C ALA A 72 3.72 -23.08 -36.97
N PRO A 73 2.82 -22.17 -36.53
CA PRO A 73 1.53 -22.54 -35.93
C PRO A 73 0.69 -23.51 -36.79
N ARG A 74 0.72 -23.34 -38.11
CA ARG A 74 0.02 -24.23 -39.08
C ARG A 74 0.48 -25.68 -39.01
N ALA A 75 1.73 -25.94 -38.61
CA ALA A 75 2.27 -27.28 -38.47
C ALA A 75 1.58 -28.07 -37.35
N PHE A 76 1.02 -27.41 -36.33
CA PHE A 76 0.32 -28.09 -35.24
C PHE A 76 -1.06 -28.62 -35.65
N GLY A 77 -1.56 -28.28 -36.85
CA GLY A 77 -2.74 -28.92 -37.44
C GLY A 77 -2.46 -30.33 -38.01
N SER A 78 -1.18 -30.66 -38.25
CA SER A 78 -0.75 -31.99 -38.72
C SER A 78 -1.19 -33.08 -37.73
N VAL A 79 -1.65 -34.21 -38.26
CA VAL A 79 -2.01 -35.38 -37.46
C VAL A 79 -0.75 -35.93 -36.78
N GLY A 80 0.36 -35.96 -37.51
CA GLY A 80 1.67 -36.35 -37.01
C GLY A 80 2.17 -35.53 -35.83
N VAL A 81 2.09 -34.20 -35.92
CA VAL A 81 2.53 -33.31 -34.84
C VAL A 81 1.64 -33.47 -33.61
N ARG A 82 0.31 -33.57 -33.78
CA ARG A 82 -0.62 -33.82 -32.66
C ARG A 82 -0.38 -35.16 -31.98
N LEU A 83 -0.16 -36.22 -32.76
CA LEU A 83 0.18 -37.53 -32.24
C LEU A 83 1.48 -37.49 -31.43
N ALA A 84 2.52 -36.84 -31.96
CA ALA A 84 3.79 -36.68 -31.26
C ALA A 84 3.65 -35.92 -29.94
N LEU A 85 2.87 -34.85 -29.91
CA LEU A 85 2.57 -34.09 -28.69
C LEU A 85 1.81 -34.96 -27.68
N SER A 86 0.84 -35.77 -28.11
CA SER A 86 0.09 -36.67 -27.22
C SER A 86 0.96 -37.75 -26.54
N MET A 87 2.16 -38.01 -27.05
CA MET A 87 3.10 -39.00 -26.50
C MET A 87 4.11 -38.38 -25.52
N GLY A 88 4.19 -37.04 -25.47
CA GLY A 88 5.10 -36.32 -24.59
C GLY A 88 4.58 -36.19 -23.16
N PRO A 89 5.46 -35.89 -22.18
CA PRO A 89 5.05 -35.58 -20.82
C PRO A 89 4.17 -34.33 -20.75
N THR A 90 2.97 -34.48 -20.19
CA THR A 90 1.94 -33.43 -20.05
C THR A 90 2.50 -32.16 -19.38
N ASP A 91 3.26 -32.29 -18.30
CA ASP A 91 3.87 -31.15 -17.58
C ASP A 91 4.84 -30.34 -18.44
N SER A 92 5.57 -31.00 -19.33
CA SER A 92 6.55 -30.35 -20.19
C SER A 92 5.87 -29.61 -21.34
N LEU A 93 4.70 -30.08 -21.77
CA LEU A 93 3.83 -29.41 -22.74
C LEU A 93 3.09 -28.24 -22.14
N ALA A 94 2.58 -28.37 -20.91
CA ALA A 94 1.95 -27.28 -20.17
C ALA A 94 2.95 -26.12 -19.93
N ARG A 95 4.17 -26.40 -19.45
CA ARG A 95 5.25 -25.40 -19.30
C ARG A 95 5.63 -24.74 -20.62
N ARG A 96 5.53 -25.46 -21.73
CA ARG A 96 5.82 -24.92 -23.05
C ARG A 96 4.70 -24.01 -23.54
N ALA A 97 3.45 -24.44 -23.41
CA ALA A 97 2.30 -23.61 -23.75
C ALA A 97 2.35 -22.30 -22.93
N GLN A 98 2.77 -22.39 -21.66
CA GLN A 98 3.00 -21.22 -20.83
C GLN A 98 4.07 -20.25 -21.38
N ARG A 99 5.25 -20.75 -21.75
CA ARG A 99 6.28 -19.93 -22.41
C ARG A 99 5.79 -19.31 -23.73
N CYS A 100 4.94 -20.02 -24.47
CA CYS A 100 4.35 -19.47 -25.70
C CYS A 100 3.37 -18.33 -25.40
N ILE A 101 2.62 -18.40 -24.30
CA ILE A 101 1.76 -17.30 -23.83
C ILE A 101 2.61 -16.08 -23.47
N GLU A 102 3.68 -16.27 -22.68
CA GLU A 102 4.62 -15.20 -22.29
C GLU A 102 5.28 -14.53 -23.50
N GLN A 103 5.53 -15.27 -24.57
CA GLN A 103 6.10 -14.77 -25.82
C GLN A 103 5.04 -14.21 -26.79
N GLY A 104 3.76 -14.16 -26.42
CA GLY A 104 2.67 -13.71 -27.30
C GLY A 104 2.33 -14.65 -28.46
N ARG A 105 2.88 -15.88 -28.48
CA ARG A 105 2.60 -16.91 -29.51
C ARG A 105 1.32 -17.69 -29.17
N LEU A 106 0.18 -16.99 -29.08
CA LEU A 106 -1.10 -17.55 -28.64
C LEU A 106 -1.61 -18.70 -29.53
N ASP A 107 -1.42 -18.60 -30.84
CA ASP A 107 -1.81 -19.67 -31.78
C ASP A 107 -1.10 -21.00 -31.50
N VAL A 108 0.18 -20.92 -31.12
CA VAL A 108 0.99 -22.11 -30.79
C VAL A 108 0.56 -22.67 -29.44
N ALA A 109 0.31 -21.82 -28.44
CA ALA A 109 -0.21 -22.24 -27.15
C ALA A 109 -1.57 -22.94 -27.27
N ALA A 110 -2.50 -22.37 -28.06
CA ALA A 110 -3.81 -22.95 -28.35
C ALA A 110 -3.70 -24.31 -29.03
N ALA A 111 -2.78 -24.45 -29.99
CA ALA A 111 -2.58 -25.71 -30.69
C ALA A 111 -1.97 -26.80 -29.78
N ILE A 112 -1.06 -26.44 -28.87
CA ILE A 112 -0.54 -27.35 -27.84
C ILE A 112 -1.66 -27.77 -26.88
N ALA A 113 -2.47 -26.83 -26.39
CA ALA A 113 -3.58 -27.12 -25.49
C ALA A 113 -4.65 -28.03 -26.14
N SER A 114 -4.91 -27.85 -27.44
CA SER A 114 -5.81 -28.72 -28.21
C SER A 114 -5.25 -30.14 -28.38
N ALA A 115 -3.94 -30.28 -28.62
CA ALA A 115 -3.28 -31.58 -28.69
C ALA A 115 -3.32 -32.32 -27.34
N LEU A 116 -3.16 -31.59 -26.23
CA LEU A 116 -3.34 -32.13 -24.88
C LEU A 116 -4.80 -32.55 -24.60
N ALA A 117 -5.79 -31.83 -25.12
CA ALA A 117 -7.20 -32.24 -24.99
C ALA A 117 -7.48 -33.59 -25.64
N ALA A 118 -6.87 -33.82 -26.81
CA ALA A 118 -7.07 -35.02 -27.60
C ALA A 118 -6.41 -36.27 -26.98
N SER A 119 -5.46 -36.12 -26.05
CA SER A 119 -4.83 -37.26 -25.36
C SER A 119 -5.74 -37.91 -24.30
N GLY A 120 -6.88 -37.30 -23.97
CA GLY A 120 -7.90 -37.86 -23.08
C GLY A 120 -7.68 -37.57 -21.59
N GLU A 121 -6.63 -36.83 -21.22
CA GLU A 121 -6.41 -36.35 -19.85
C GLU A 121 -7.23 -35.06 -19.60
N SER A 122 -8.55 -35.19 -19.42
CA SER A 122 -9.40 -34.04 -19.03
C SER A 122 -9.20 -33.71 -17.55
N GLY A 123 -8.21 -32.88 -17.24
CA GLY A 123 -7.86 -32.45 -15.88
C GLY A 123 -8.08 -30.96 -15.63
N ALA A 124 -8.10 -30.57 -14.35
CA ALA A 124 -8.16 -29.16 -13.94
C ALA A 124 -7.00 -28.33 -14.53
N ASP A 125 -5.80 -28.92 -14.65
CA ASP A 125 -4.61 -28.25 -15.21
C ASP A 125 -4.79 -27.87 -16.69
N GLN A 126 -5.53 -28.69 -17.43
CA GLN A 126 -5.82 -28.42 -18.84
C GLN A 126 -6.86 -27.29 -18.98
N ALA A 127 -7.86 -27.26 -18.10
CA ALA A 127 -8.83 -26.17 -18.04
C ALA A 127 -8.16 -24.85 -17.64
N VAL A 128 -7.22 -24.88 -16.69
CA VAL A 128 -6.38 -23.73 -16.30
C VAL A 128 -5.55 -23.27 -17.48
N LEU A 129 -4.86 -24.16 -18.20
CA LEU A 129 -4.10 -23.77 -19.39
C LEU A 129 -5.00 -23.13 -20.46
N GLY A 130 -6.16 -23.73 -20.73
CA GLY A 130 -7.15 -23.16 -21.65
C GLY A 130 -7.67 -21.80 -21.20
N ALA A 131 -7.86 -21.59 -19.91
CA ALA A 131 -8.26 -20.30 -19.34
C ALA A 131 -7.16 -19.25 -19.50
N ARG A 132 -5.90 -19.59 -19.24
CA ARG A 132 -4.75 -18.68 -19.42
C ARG A 132 -4.59 -18.21 -20.86
N ILE A 133 -4.81 -19.11 -21.83
CA ILE A 133 -4.81 -18.76 -23.26
C ILE A 133 -5.96 -17.80 -23.58
N ALA A 134 -7.16 -18.06 -23.06
CA ALA A 134 -8.31 -17.18 -23.26
C ALA A 134 -8.10 -15.79 -22.62
N MET A 135 -7.52 -15.74 -21.42
CA MET A 135 -7.12 -14.50 -20.74
C MET A 135 -6.11 -13.69 -21.57
N ALA A 136 -5.05 -14.34 -22.05
CA ALA A 136 -4.04 -13.70 -22.87
C ALA A 136 -4.60 -13.21 -24.24
N ALA A 137 -5.68 -13.82 -24.72
CA ALA A 137 -6.42 -13.39 -25.90
C ALA A 137 -7.50 -12.33 -25.62
N GLY A 138 -7.60 -11.81 -24.39
CA GLY A 138 -8.59 -10.80 -24.01
C GLY A 138 -10.02 -11.34 -23.91
N ARG A 139 -10.19 -12.65 -23.63
CA ARG A 139 -11.48 -13.33 -23.54
C ARG A 139 -11.72 -13.94 -22.15
N PRO A 140 -11.83 -13.12 -21.10
CA PRO A 140 -12.01 -13.62 -19.75
C PRO A 140 -13.33 -14.38 -19.54
N GLN A 141 -14.40 -14.05 -20.26
CA GLN A 141 -15.66 -14.80 -20.16
C GLN A 141 -15.51 -16.25 -20.65
N GLU A 142 -14.70 -16.47 -21.68
CA GLU A 142 -14.35 -17.82 -22.15
C GLU A 142 -13.52 -18.56 -21.09
N ALA A 143 -12.56 -17.88 -20.44
CA ALA A 143 -11.80 -18.43 -19.32
C ALA A 143 -12.70 -18.84 -18.14
N MET A 144 -13.63 -17.98 -17.73
CA MET A 144 -14.60 -18.26 -16.67
C MET A 144 -15.49 -19.47 -16.98
N SER A 145 -16.00 -19.57 -18.22
CA SER A 145 -16.84 -20.71 -18.62
C SER A 145 -16.10 -22.04 -18.58
N ARG A 146 -14.80 -22.06 -18.89
CA ARG A 146 -13.93 -23.24 -18.79
C ARG A 146 -13.67 -23.66 -17.34
N LEU A 147 -13.51 -22.69 -16.43
CA LEU A 147 -13.15 -22.94 -15.04
C LEU A 147 -14.34 -23.13 -14.11
N GLY A 148 -15.53 -22.65 -14.48
CA GLY A 148 -16.70 -22.60 -13.61
C GLY A 148 -17.11 -23.96 -13.04
N GLY A 149 -17.04 -25.03 -13.83
CA GLY A 149 -17.34 -26.40 -13.37
C GLY A 149 -16.39 -26.91 -12.28
N TYR A 150 -15.11 -26.53 -12.35
CA TYR A 150 -14.10 -26.92 -11.38
C TYR A 150 -14.21 -26.12 -10.07
N CYS A 151 -14.64 -24.86 -10.16
CA CYS A 151 -14.84 -23.98 -9.00
C CYS A 151 -16.08 -24.34 -8.15
N GLN A 152 -17.03 -25.10 -8.71
CA GLN A 152 -18.23 -25.58 -7.99
C GLN A 152 -17.98 -26.93 -7.29
N ALA A 153 -17.14 -27.78 -7.88
CA ALA A 153 -16.81 -29.12 -7.37
C ALA A 153 -15.92 -29.11 -6.10
N THR A 154 -15.20 -28.01 -5.85
CA THR A 154 -14.34 -27.80 -4.67
C THR A 154 -15.09 -27.73 -3.34
N SER A 155 -16.40 -27.49 -3.38
CA SER A 155 -17.26 -27.50 -2.19
C SER A 155 -17.34 -28.88 -1.49
N CYS A 156 -16.84 -29.95 -2.12
CA CYS A 156 -17.08 -31.33 -1.67
C CYS A 156 -15.83 -32.25 -1.56
N SER A 157 -14.60 -31.83 -1.90
CA SER A 157 -13.44 -32.73 -1.74
C SER A 157 -12.14 -31.99 -1.41
N GLY A 158 -11.41 -32.46 -0.40
CA GLY A 158 -10.12 -31.95 0.09
C GLY A 158 -8.93 -32.15 -0.86
N SER A 159 -9.14 -31.94 -2.16
CA SER A 159 -8.11 -31.91 -3.20
C SER A 159 -7.55 -30.48 -3.29
N HIS A 160 -6.60 -30.14 -2.42
CA HIS A 160 -6.16 -28.76 -2.18
C HIS A 160 -5.29 -28.11 -3.29
N GLY A 161 -4.75 -28.87 -4.26
CA GLY A 161 -3.81 -28.33 -5.26
C GLY A 161 -4.47 -27.69 -6.49
N ALA A 162 -4.86 -28.53 -7.47
CA ALA A 162 -5.31 -28.06 -8.79
C ALA A 162 -6.64 -27.28 -8.77
N ALA A 163 -7.46 -27.54 -7.76
CA ALA A 163 -8.77 -26.91 -7.62
C ALA A 163 -8.69 -25.50 -7.01
N SER A 164 -7.64 -25.23 -6.20
CA SER A 164 -7.31 -23.87 -5.72
C SER A 164 -6.84 -22.98 -6.88
N VAL A 165 -5.95 -23.52 -7.73
CA VAL A 165 -5.44 -22.81 -8.93
C VAL A 165 -6.58 -22.46 -9.90
N ALA A 166 -7.55 -23.35 -10.08
CA ALA A 166 -8.72 -23.06 -10.91
C ALA A 166 -9.56 -21.90 -10.37
N VAL A 167 -9.71 -21.80 -9.04
CA VAL A 167 -10.45 -20.71 -8.38
C VAL A 167 -9.69 -19.38 -8.50
N GLU A 168 -8.36 -19.40 -8.33
CA GLU A 168 -7.49 -18.22 -8.50
C GLU A 168 -7.61 -17.65 -9.93
N TRP A 169 -7.47 -18.50 -10.95
CA TRP A 169 -7.59 -18.07 -12.34
C TRP A 169 -9.01 -17.66 -12.72
N PHE A 170 -10.04 -18.26 -12.10
CA PHE A 170 -11.42 -17.81 -12.28
C PHE A 170 -11.60 -16.41 -11.70
N ALA A 171 -11.03 -16.13 -10.52
CA ALA A 171 -11.13 -14.82 -9.88
C ALA A 171 -10.42 -13.74 -10.71
N ARG A 172 -9.21 -14.00 -11.23
CA ARG A 172 -8.53 -13.11 -12.18
C ARG A 172 -9.36 -12.86 -13.44
N ALA A 173 -9.96 -13.92 -14.01
CA ALA A 173 -10.82 -13.78 -15.17
C ALA A 173 -12.09 -12.97 -14.87
N ALA A 174 -12.70 -13.13 -13.70
CA ALA A 174 -13.83 -12.32 -13.29
C ALA A 174 -13.44 -10.84 -13.17
N GLN A 175 -12.27 -10.53 -12.63
CA GLN A 175 -11.75 -9.17 -12.54
C GLN A 175 -11.54 -8.56 -13.94
N ASP A 176 -10.84 -9.26 -14.83
CA ASP A 176 -10.60 -8.81 -16.21
C ASP A 176 -11.89 -8.66 -17.02
N ALA A 177 -12.94 -9.45 -16.72
CA ALA A 177 -14.26 -9.32 -17.33
C ALA A 177 -15.06 -8.11 -16.81
N GLY A 178 -14.56 -7.37 -15.83
CA GLY A 178 -15.29 -6.29 -15.14
C GLY A 178 -16.34 -6.81 -14.18
N ARG A 179 -16.10 -7.96 -13.53
CA ARG A 179 -16.96 -8.57 -12.51
C ARG A 179 -16.23 -8.67 -11.15
N PRO A 180 -15.88 -7.52 -10.53
CA PRO A 180 -15.06 -7.46 -9.31
C PRO A 180 -15.68 -8.19 -8.11
N VAL A 181 -17.01 -8.15 -7.96
CA VAL A 181 -17.70 -8.83 -6.86
C VAL A 181 -17.56 -10.36 -6.97
N ASP A 182 -17.67 -10.90 -8.19
CA ASP A 182 -17.49 -12.33 -8.41
C ASP A 182 -16.03 -12.73 -8.18
N ALA A 183 -15.08 -11.89 -8.58
CA ALA A 183 -13.66 -12.10 -8.28
C ALA A 183 -13.40 -12.20 -6.78
N PHE A 184 -13.95 -11.26 -5.99
CA PHE A 184 -13.82 -11.25 -4.53
C PHE A 184 -14.37 -12.53 -3.87
N VAL A 185 -15.57 -12.97 -4.26
CA VAL A 185 -16.21 -14.18 -3.71
C VAL A 185 -15.38 -15.45 -3.93
N HIS A 186 -14.55 -15.47 -4.98
CA HIS A 186 -13.64 -16.57 -5.27
C HIS A 186 -12.28 -16.43 -4.57
N TRP A 187 -11.74 -15.22 -4.44
CA TRP A 187 -10.50 -14.96 -3.70
C TRP A 187 -10.58 -15.32 -2.22
N ILE A 188 -11.72 -15.12 -1.57
CA ILE A 188 -11.90 -15.50 -0.16
C ILE A 188 -11.91 -17.03 0.08
N ARG A 189 -11.89 -17.85 -0.99
CA ARG A 189 -11.89 -19.33 -0.88
C ARG A 189 -10.50 -19.95 -1.06
N VAL A 190 -9.52 -19.13 -1.41
CA VAL A 190 -8.11 -19.53 -1.60
C VAL A 190 -7.24 -18.84 -0.55
N GLU A 191 -5.94 -19.07 -0.60
CA GLU A 191 -5.00 -18.40 0.30
C GLU A 191 -5.12 -16.87 0.16
N PRO A 192 -5.16 -16.12 1.27
CA PRO A 192 -5.41 -14.67 1.24
C PRO A 192 -4.32 -13.94 0.46
N ASP A 193 -4.74 -13.24 -0.61
CA ASP A 193 -3.90 -12.40 -1.45
C ASP A 193 -4.37 -10.94 -1.33
N VAL A 194 -3.65 -10.15 -0.53
CA VAL A 194 -3.98 -8.74 -0.28
C VAL A 194 -3.89 -7.93 -1.57
N GLY A 195 -2.91 -8.20 -2.44
CA GLY A 195 -2.71 -7.46 -3.68
C GLY A 195 -3.85 -7.66 -4.67
N ALA A 196 -4.26 -8.92 -4.88
CA ALA A 196 -5.37 -9.22 -5.78
C ALA A 196 -6.70 -8.63 -5.29
N VAL A 197 -6.96 -8.64 -3.98
CA VAL A 197 -8.15 -8.00 -3.40
C VAL A 197 -8.04 -6.48 -3.44
N ALA A 198 -6.84 -5.90 -3.30
CA ALA A 198 -6.61 -4.47 -3.43
C ALA A 198 -6.97 -3.97 -4.83
N GLU A 199 -6.61 -4.71 -5.88
CA GLU A 199 -7.02 -4.39 -7.26
C GLU A 199 -8.55 -4.37 -7.43
N ILE A 200 -9.25 -5.33 -6.79
CA ILE A 200 -10.72 -5.38 -6.80
C ILE A 200 -11.31 -4.15 -6.10
N VAL A 201 -10.83 -3.84 -4.88
CA VAL A 201 -11.31 -2.69 -4.10
C VAL A 201 -11.05 -1.38 -4.83
N ARG A 202 -9.85 -1.22 -5.42
CA ARG A 202 -9.48 -0.07 -6.26
C ARG A 202 -10.41 0.05 -7.46
N SER A 203 -10.67 -1.04 -8.18
CA SER A 203 -11.56 -1.06 -9.33
C SER A 203 -13.00 -0.67 -8.96
N LEU A 204 -13.51 -1.10 -7.80
CA LEU A 204 -14.83 -0.73 -7.30
C LEU A 204 -14.90 0.76 -6.91
N ALA A 205 -13.85 1.27 -6.24
CA ALA A 205 -13.77 2.66 -5.83
C ALA A 205 -13.65 3.64 -7.01
N ASP A 206 -12.80 3.33 -7.99
CA ASP A 206 -12.65 4.07 -9.23
C ASP A 206 -13.98 4.14 -10.01
N ALA A 207 -14.68 3.00 -10.04
CA ALA A 207 -15.97 2.82 -10.69
C ALA A 207 -17.14 3.51 -9.95
N GLY A 208 -16.93 3.97 -8.71
CA GLY A 208 -17.99 4.45 -7.82
C GLY A 208 -19.05 3.38 -7.51
N ASP A 209 -18.66 2.09 -7.49
CA ASP A 209 -19.59 0.97 -7.33
C ASP A 209 -19.84 0.63 -5.85
N GLY A 210 -20.59 1.50 -5.18
CA GLY A 210 -21.05 1.31 -3.80
C GLY A 210 -21.77 -0.03 -3.59
N PRO A 211 -22.77 -0.40 -4.42
CA PRO A 211 -23.46 -1.68 -4.30
C PRO A 211 -22.54 -2.89 -4.43
N GLY A 212 -21.56 -2.83 -5.34
CA GLY A 212 -20.58 -3.91 -5.52
C GLY A 212 -19.68 -4.09 -4.29
N LEU A 213 -19.14 -3.00 -3.75
CA LEU A 213 -18.32 -3.04 -2.53
C LEU A 213 -19.15 -3.43 -1.30
N ALA A 214 -20.40 -2.97 -1.20
CA ALA A 214 -21.33 -3.37 -0.15
C ALA A 214 -21.62 -4.87 -0.19
N ALA A 215 -21.72 -5.47 -1.39
CA ALA A 215 -21.87 -6.91 -1.55
C ALA A 215 -20.64 -7.69 -1.04
N CYS A 216 -19.43 -7.15 -1.23
CA CYS A 216 -18.19 -7.72 -0.71
C CYS A 216 -18.14 -7.65 0.82
N ILE A 217 -18.49 -6.49 1.41
CA ILE A 217 -18.61 -6.31 2.86
C ILE A 217 -19.66 -7.26 3.45
N ALA A 218 -20.81 -7.37 2.80
CA ALA A 218 -21.86 -8.30 3.23
C ALA A 218 -21.42 -9.77 3.12
N GLN A 219 -20.56 -10.11 2.14
CA GLN A 219 -19.97 -11.44 2.03
C GLN A 219 -18.98 -11.72 3.15
N ALA A 220 -18.13 -10.74 3.51
CA ALA A 220 -17.25 -10.83 4.68
C ALA A 220 -18.07 -11.04 5.97
N ALA A 221 -19.15 -10.27 6.14
CA ALA A 221 -20.06 -10.42 7.27
C ALA A 221 -20.76 -11.79 7.31
N ARG A 222 -21.17 -12.33 6.16
CA ARG A 222 -21.77 -13.68 6.07
C ARG A 222 -20.79 -14.80 6.39
N SER A 223 -19.51 -14.65 6.04
CA SER A 223 -18.49 -15.65 6.36
C SER A 223 -18.27 -15.79 7.87
N GLY A 224 -18.36 -14.67 8.60
CA GLY A 224 -18.04 -14.61 10.03
C GLY A 224 -16.56 -14.77 10.36
N GLU A 225 -15.69 -14.87 9.35
CA GLU A 225 -14.26 -15.11 9.53
C GLU A 225 -13.50 -13.79 9.71
N GLN A 226 -12.72 -13.70 10.79
CA GLN A 226 -11.88 -12.53 11.08
C GLN A 226 -10.85 -12.28 9.96
N ALA A 227 -10.28 -13.34 9.38
CA ALA A 227 -9.31 -13.24 8.29
C ALA A 227 -9.88 -12.55 7.04
N THR A 228 -11.17 -12.71 6.74
CA THR A 228 -11.80 -12.04 5.59
C THR A 228 -11.97 -10.53 5.84
N TRP A 229 -12.24 -10.14 7.09
CA TRP A 229 -12.30 -8.73 7.49
C TRP A 229 -10.94 -8.06 7.42
N GLU A 230 -9.91 -8.73 7.96
CA GLU A 230 -8.52 -8.26 7.90
C GLU A 230 -8.04 -8.13 6.45
N LEU A 231 -8.32 -9.13 5.61
CA LEU A 231 -7.98 -9.10 4.18
C LEU A 231 -8.62 -7.89 3.48
N LEU A 232 -9.92 -7.65 3.70
CA LEU A 232 -10.63 -6.53 3.06
C LEU A 232 -10.08 -5.16 3.53
N ALA A 233 -9.74 -5.04 4.81
CA ALA A 233 -9.19 -3.80 5.36
C ALA A 233 -7.76 -3.55 4.89
N GLN A 234 -6.88 -4.56 4.94
CA GLN A 234 -5.51 -4.49 4.42
C GLN A 234 -5.51 -4.20 2.92
N ALA A 235 -6.41 -4.82 2.16
CA ALA A 235 -6.55 -4.58 0.73
C ALA A 235 -7.00 -3.13 0.44
N ALA A 236 -7.87 -2.55 1.26
CA ALA A 236 -8.27 -1.16 1.11
C ALA A 236 -7.11 -0.19 1.37
N THR A 237 -6.29 -0.43 2.40
CA THR A 237 -5.07 0.33 2.66
C THR A 237 -4.08 0.20 1.50
N ALA A 238 -3.75 -1.04 1.10
CA ALA A 238 -2.85 -1.32 -0.01
C ALA A 238 -3.34 -0.69 -1.33
N ALA A 239 -4.64 -0.72 -1.62
CA ALA A 239 -5.21 -0.10 -2.80
C ALA A 239 -5.01 1.43 -2.85
N VAL A 240 -5.01 2.08 -1.69
CA VAL A 240 -4.68 3.51 -1.60
C VAL A 240 -3.20 3.71 -1.75
N ASP A 241 -2.37 3.02 -0.98
CA ASP A 241 -0.90 3.17 -1.01
C ASP A 241 -0.34 2.94 -2.42
N ASP A 242 -0.77 1.86 -3.09
CA ASP A 242 -0.40 1.57 -4.48
C ASP A 242 -0.82 2.70 -5.43
N ALA A 243 -2.02 3.25 -5.27
CA ALA A 243 -2.49 4.36 -6.10
C ALA A 243 -1.70 5.65 -5.86
N LEU A 244 -1.33 5.94 -4.61
CA LEU A 244 -0.51 7.11 -4.25
C LEU A 244 0.91 6.98 -4.80
N GLY A 245 1.51 5.79 -4.72
CA GLY A 245 2.81 5.47 -5.33
C GLY A 245 2.77 5.69 -6.84
N ILE A 246 1.81 5.06 -7.53
CA ILE A 246 1.60 5.21 -8.98
C ILE A 246 1.44 6.69 -9.38
N HIS A 247 0.67 7.49 -8.63
CA HIS A 247 0.54 8.92 -8.94
C HIS A 247 1.85 9.70 -8.79
N THR A 248 2.71 9.34 -7.84
CA THR A 248 4.00 10.00 -7.61
C THR A 248 4.97 9.73 -8.76
N ASP A 249 5.06 8.46 -9.18
CA ASP A 249 5.84 8.05 -10.35
C ASP A 249 5.34 8.73 -11.63
N LEU A 250 4.02 8.67 -11.86
CA LEU A 250 3.39 9.25 -13.05
C LEU A 250 3.61 10.75 -13.17
N VAL A 251 3.49 11.51 -12.08
CA VAL A 251 3.68 12.97 -12.12
C VAL A 251 5.14 13.30 -12.45
N SER A 252 6.09 12.52 -11.94
CA SER A 252 7.51 12.69 -12.27
C SER A 252 7.79 12.41 -13.75
N ASP A 253 7.19 11.35 -14.31
CA ASP A 253 7.34 10.94 -15.71
C ASP A 253 6.56 11.83 -16.69
N LEU A 254 5.34 12.25 -16.33
CA LEU A 254 4.44 13.04 -17.17
C LEU A 254 5.03 14.40 -17.56
N PHE A 255 5.82 14.99 -16.67
CA PHE A 255 6.37 16.33 -16.85
C PHE A 255 7.87 16.33 -17.14
N GLY A 256 8.47 15.16 -17.42
CA GLY A 256 9.90 15.05 -17.73
C GLY A 256 10.82 15.45 -16.57
N MET A 257 10.30 15.47 -15.34
CA MET A 257 11.03 15.92 -14.15
C MET A 257 12.14 14.94 -13.75
N GLY A 258 12.08 13.69 -14.22
CA GLY A 258 13.16 12.71 -14.09
C GLY A 258 14.26 12.96 -15.11
N VAL A 259 14.07 12.50 -16.35
CA VAL A 259 15.16 12.38 -17.33
C VAL A 259 15.37 13.64 -18.18
N ASP A 260 14.29 14.25 -18.67
CA ASP A 260 14.37 15.30 -19.68
C ASP A 260 14.87 16.62 -19.08
N ILE A 261 14.31 17.05 -17.94
CA ILE A 261 14.73 18.28 -17.25
C ILE A 261 16.15 18.13 -16.70
N GLU A 262 16.51 16.96 -16.17
CA GLU A 262 17.87 16.69 -15.71
C GLU A 262 18.90 16.82 -16.85
N ALA A 263 18.56 16.36 -18.06
CA ALA A 263 19.43 16.53 -19.23
C ALA A 263 19.64 18.01 -19.59
N PHE A 264 18.60 18.85 -19.53
CA PHE A 264 18.73 20.30 -19.75
C PHE A 264 19.58 20.98 -18.67
N VAL A 265 19.40 20.60 -17.41
CA VAL A 265 20.23 21.10 -16.30
C VAL A 265 21.70 20.73 -16.51
N HIS A 266 21.99 19.47 -16.85
CA HIS A 266 23.36 19.03 -17.13
C HIS A 266 23.99 19.73 -18.34
N ALA A 267 23.23 19.93 -19.42
CA ALA A 267 23.71 20.68 -20.58
C ALA A 267 24.05 22.13 -20.21
N ALA A 268 23.17 22.81 -19.48
CA ALA A 268 23.40 24.19 -19.04
C ALA A 268 24.62 24.32 -18.11
N GLU A 269 24.82 23.37 -17.19
CA GLU A 269 25.98 23.32 -16.31
C GLU A 269 27.30 23.11 -17.05
N GLY A 270 27.31 22.22 -18.05
CA GLY A 270 28.48 22.00 -18.90
C GLY A 270 28.90 23.28 -19.62
N VAL A 271 27.94 23.97 -20.23
CA VAL A 271 28.20 25.23 -20.95
C VAL A 271 28.68 26.34 -19.99
N VAL A 272 28.10 26.44 -18.79
CA VAL A 272 28.56 27.40 -17.76
C VAL A 272 29.98 27.09 -17.30
N ALA A 273 30.31 25.83 -17.05
CA ALA A 273 31.65 25.43 -16.64
C ALA A 273 32.70 25.76 -17.71
N ASP A 274 32.36 25.57 -18.99
CA ASP A 274 33.21 25.94 -20.11
C ASP A 274 33.40 27.46 -20.21
N MET A 275 32.37 28.26 -19.93
CA MET A 275 32.47 29.72 -19.88
C MET A 275 33.39 30.21 -18.75
N GLU A 276 33.35 29.57 -17.57
CA GLU A 276 34.18 29.92 -16.42
C GLU A 276 35.66 29.56 -16.62
N ALA A 277 35.99 28.63 -17.51
CA ALA A 277 37.34 28.12 -17.77
C ALA A 277 38.29 29.12 -18.49
N SER A 278 38.00 30.42 -18.50
CA SER A 278 38.76 31.49 -19.19
C SER A 278 38.93 31.23 -20.68
N MET A 279 37.86 31.47 -21.43
CA MET A 279 37.81 31.32 -22.88
C MET A 279 38.19 32.60 -23.65
N PRO A 280 38.71 32.50 -24.88
CA PRO A 280 38.84 33.65 -25.76
C PRO A 280 37.45 34.20 -26.15
N ALA A 281 37.32 35.53 -26.25
CA ALA A 281 36.06 36.25 -26.52
C ALA A 281 35.15 35.74 -27.67
N PRO A 282 35.63 35.14 -28.78
CA PRO A 282 34.76 34.49 -29.77
C PRO A 282 34.17 33.15 -29.30
N ALA A 283 34.90 32.38 -28.49
CA ALA A 283 34.42 31.12 -27.92
C ALA A 283 33.43 31.39 -26.78
N GLU A 284 33.64 32.44 -25.99
CA GLU A 284 32.70 32.92 -24.96
C GLU A 284 31.34 33.31 -25.58
N ARG A 285 31.35 34.00 -26.73
CA ARG A 285 30.12 34.34 -27.47
C ARG A 285 29.41 33.11 -28.04
N SER A 286 30.16 32.09 -28.44
CA SER A 286 29.60 30.83 -28.92
C SER A 286 28.93 30.05 -27.80
N ALA A 287 29.59 29.93 -26.64
CA ALA A 287 29.05 29.28 -25.45
C ALA A 287 27.81 30.00 -24.90
N ALA A 288 27.82 31.35 -24.89
CA ALA A 288 26.64 32.12 -24.52
C ALA A 288 25.43 31.88 -25.45
N ALA A 289 25.67 31.72 -26.77
CA ALA A 289 24.62 31.39 -27.73
C ALA A 289 24.10 29.96 -27.54
N GLU A 290 24.97 29.00 -27.23
CA GLU A 290 24.61 27.63 -26.90
C GLU A 290 23.75 27.56 -25.62
N LEU A 291 24.12 28.30 -24.58
CA LEU A 291 23.34 28.38 -23.34
C LEU A 291 21.94 28.97 -23.58
N VAL A 292 21.83 30.00 -24.42
CA VAL A 292 20.52 30.57 -24.81
C VAL A 292 19.69 29.56 -25.61
N SER A 293 20.32 28.73 -26.46
CA SER A 293 19.63 27.65 -27.18
C SER A 293 19.07 26.61 -26.21
N VAL A 294 19.90 26.10 -25.28
CA VAL A 294 19.50 25.14 -24.25
C VAL A 294 18.36 25.71 -23.39
N ALA A 295 18.45 26.97 -22.98
CA ALA A 295 17.41 27.63 -22.20
C ALA A 295 16.11 27.81 -23.00
N THR A 296 16.19 28.06 -24.30
CA THR A 296 15.00 28.19 -25.16
C THR A 296 14.25 26.87 -25.28
N ASP A 297 14.97 25.78 -25.57
CA ASP A 297 14.39 24.43 -25.66
C ASP A 297 13.78 23.99 -24.31
N ALA A 298 14.45 24.30 -23.20
CA ALA A 298 13.96 24.05 -21.85
C ALA A 298 12.67 24.83 -21.55
N CYS A 299 12.61 26.13 -21.87
CA CYS A 299 11.42 26.96 -21.67
C CYS A 299 10.20 26.44 -22.47
N ASP A 300 10.39 25.99 -23.71
CA ASP A 300 9.32 25.44 -24.54
C ASP A 300 8.77 24.11 -23.98
N MET A 301 9.66 23.26 -23.47
CA MET A 301 9.27 22.01 -22.81
C MET A 301 8.54 22.27 -21.48
N LEU A 302 9.06 23.15 -20.62
CA LEU A 302 8.43 23.54 -19.36
C LEU A 302 7.06 24.20 -19.58
N GLY A 303 6.93 25.06 -20.59
CA GLY A 303 5.65 25.66 -20.98
C GLY A 303 4.63 24.64 -21.49
N SER A 304 5.09 23.54 -22.11
CA SER A 304 4.23 22.43 -22.51
C SER A 304 3.81 21.57 -21.31
N ALA A 305 4.72 21.33 -20.36
CA ALA A 305 4.43 20.64 -19.10
C ALA A 305 3.39 21.41 -18.26
N LEU A 306 3.53 22.73 -18.11
CA LEU A 306 2.58 23.57 -17.38
C LEU A 306 1.16 23.54 -18.00
N ARG A 307 1.04 23.56 -19.33
CA ARG A 307 -0.25 23.42 -20.04
C ARG A 307 -0.87 22.04 -19.85
N LEU A 308 -0.06 20.99 -19.88
CA LEU A 308 -0.54 19.65 -19.59
C LEU A 308 -1.03 19.53 -18.15
N LEU A 309 -0.30 20.14 -17.21
CA LEU A 309 -0.64 20.15 -15.79
C LEU A 309 -1.97 20.88 -15.53
N SER A 310 -2.19 22.06 -16.15
CA SER A 310 -3.48 22.76 -16.06
C SER A 310 -4.63 21.94 -16.65
N ALA A 311 -4.39 21.20 -17.74
CA ALA A 311 -5.39 20.32 -18.34
C ALA A 311 -5.72 19.12 -17.44
N VAL A 312 -4.71 18.48 -16.84
CA VAL A 312 -4.88 17.38 -15.89
C VAL A 312 -5.65 17.83 -14.66
N LYS A 313 -5.37 19.03 -14.13
CA LYS A 313 -6.13 19.64 -13.02
C LYS A 313 -7.60 19.95 -13.35
N GLY A 314 -7.97 19.91 -14.63
CA GLY A 314 -9.29 20.31 -15.09
C GLY A 314 -9.52 21.82 -15.11
N GLU A 315 -8.45 22.61 -15.06
CA GLU A 315 -8.50 24.07 -15.20
C GLU A 315 -8.69 24.49 -16.67
N SER A 316 -8.35 23.60 -17.61
CA SER A 316 -8.45 23.87 -19.05
C SER A 316 -8.84 22.62 -19.86
N GLY A 317 -9.93 22.70 -20.62
CA GLY A 317 -10.32 21.69 -21.61
C GLY A 317 -11.28 20.59 -21.13
N SER A 318 -11.66 19.70 -22.04
CA SER A 318 -12.54 18.55 -21.78
C SER A 318 -11.76 17.34 -21.26
N ALA A 319 -12.21 16.73 -20.16
CA ALA A 319 -11.63 15.49 -19.63
C ALA A 319 -11.49 14.40 -20.70
N ALA A 320 -12.51 14.27 -21.54
CA ALA A 320 -12.56 13.26 -22.60
C ALA A 320 -11.49 13.47 -23.68
N GLU A 321 -11.18 14.72 -24.03
CA GLU A 321 -10.14 15.05 -25.02
C GLU A 321 -8.75 14.72 -24.47
N LEU A 322 -8.49 15.07 -23.22
CA LEU A 322 -7.22 14.79 -22.55
C LEU A 322 -7.01 13.27 -22.39
N ILE A 323 -8.02 12.55 -21.90
CA ILE A 323 -7.99 11.08 -21.78
C ILE A 323 -7.75 10.44 -23.15
N SER A 324 -8.46 10.92 -24.18
CA SER A 324 -8.26 10.45 -25.55
C SER A 324 -6.80 10.65 -26.00
N SER A 325 -6.20 11.81 -25.72
CA SER A 325 -4.80 12.07 -26.09
C SER A 325 -3.81 11.08 -25.45
N PHE A 326 -4.03 10.69 -24.18
CA PHE A 326 -3.20 9.70 -23.52
C PHE A 326 -3.39 8.29 -24.08
N LEU A 327 -4.61 7.91 -24.46
CA LEU A 327 -4.89 6.58 -25.01
C LEU A 327 -4.40 6.42 -26.47
N HIS A 328 -4.30 7.52 -27.24
CA HIS A 328 -3.87 7.50 -28.65
C HIS A 328 -2.36 7.60 -28.87
N SER A 329 -1.56 7.92 -27.85
CA SER A 329 -0.10 8.03 -27.97
C SER A 329 0.63 6.67 -27.98
N ALA A 330 -0.09 5.55 -27.89
CA ALA A 330 0.46 4.21 -28.01
C ALA A 330 0.67 3.80 -29.49
N ASP A 331 1.77 3.09 -29.78
CA ASP A 331 2.31 2.74 -31.13
C ASP A 331 1.43 1.87 -32.07
N ALA A 332 0.15 1.73 -31.75
CA ALA A 332 -0.89 1.36 -32.70
C ALA A 332 -2.18 1.96 -32.11
N PRO A 333 -2.63 3.15 -32.56
CA PRO A 333 -3.74 3.81 -31.90
C PRO A 333 -4.95 2.87 -31.97
N PRO A 334 -5.52 2.48 -30.81
CA PRO A 334 -6.77 1.76 -30.83
C PRO A 334 -7.77 2.59 -31.63
N LYS A 335 -8.57 1.95 -32.49
CA LYS A 335 -9.66 2.62 -33.20
C LYS A 335 -10.73 2.97 -32.17
N CYS A 336 -10.49 4.00 -31.38
CA CYS A 336 -11.41 4.46 -30.37
C CYS A 336 -12.60 5.13 -31.06
N GLY A 337 -13.67 4.37 -31.28
CA GLY A 337 -14.98 4.94 -31.52
C GLY A 337 -15.50 5.48 -30.20
N CYS A 338 -15.65 6.80 -30.08
CA CYS A 338 -16.44 7.36 -28.99
C CYS A 338 -17.92 7.16 -29.35
N ASP A 339 -18.48 6.01 -28.98
CA ASP A 339 -19.93 5.82 -28.99
C ASP A 339 -20.48 6.51 -27.74
N GLY A 340 -20.81 7.79 -27.90
CA GLY A 340 -21.41 8.61 -26.85
C GLY A 340 -22.29 9.68 -27.46
N ASP A 341 -23.60 9.40 -27.53
CA ASP A 341 -24.60 10.46 -27.57
C ASP A 341 -24.35 11.34 -26.33
N GLY A 342 -24.05 12.62 -26.55
CA GLY A 342 -23.67 13.59 -25.51
C GLY A 342 -24.75 13.92 -24.47
N GLN A 343 -25.74 13.06 -24.27
CA GLN A 343 -26.84 13.24 -23.31
C GLN A 343 -26.57 12.58 -21.93
N ASP A 344 -25.73 11.54 -21.83
CA ASP A 344 -25.57 10.74 -20.59
C ASP A 344 -24.21 10.91 -19.86
N GLY A 345 -23.31 11.76 -20.36
CA GLY A 345 -22.04 12.05 -19.67
C GLY A 345 -21.11 10.85 -19.47
N ARG A 346 -21.19 9.84 -20.35
CA ARG A 346 -20.34 8.65 -20.37
C ARG A 346 -19.58 8.54 -21.69
N TRP A 347 -18.28 8.29 -21.60
CA TRP A 347 -17.37 8.09 -22.72
C TRP A 347 -16.79 6.69 -22.66
N THR A 348 -16.69 6.03 -23.81
CA THR A 348 -16.10 4.69 -23.91
C THR A 348 -15.10 4.62 -25.05
N TRP A 349 -13.99 3.92 -24.81
CA TRP A 349 -12.93 3.67 -25.79
C TRP A 349 -12.75 2.17 -25.92
N THR A 350 -12.80 1.65 -27.14
CA THR A 350 -12.53 0.25 -27.45
C THR A 350 -11.17 0.11 -28.14
N CYS A 351 -10.38 -0.84 -27.67
CA CYS A 351 -9.00 -1.06 -28.09
C CYS A 351 -8.83 -2.50 -28.56
N SER A 352 -8.15 -2.71 -29.69
CA SER A 352 -7.90 -4.04 -30.26
C SER A 352 -6.88 -4.88 -29.47
N GLY A 353 -6.31 -4.32 -28.42
CA GLY A 353 -5.35 -4.95 -27.52
C GLY A 353 -5.24 -4.14 -26.22
N ARG A 354 -4.46 -4.66 -25.25
CA ARG A 354 -4.25 -3.96 -23.98
C ARG A 354 -3.52 -2.65 -24.25
N VAL A 355 -4.05 -1.55 -23.73
CA VAL A 355 -3.37 -0.26 -23.73
C VAL A 355 -2.15 -0.35 -22.80
N PRO A 356 -1.00 0.26 -23.13
CA PRO A 356 0.15 0.33 -22.22
C PRO A 356 -0.26 0.87 -20.84
N GLU A 357 0.27 0.26 -19.78
CA GLU A 357 -0.08 0.62 -18.39
C GLU A 357 0.15 2.11 -18.11
N ASP A 358 1.27 2.68 -18.57
CA ASP A 358 1.57 4.11 -18.36
C ASP A 358 0.50 5.01 -18.98
N ALA A 359 0.00 4.68 -20.17
CA ALA A 359 -1.05 5.44 -20.83
C ALA A 359 -2.39 5.33 -20.08
N LEU A 360 -2.73 4.14 -19.57
CA LEU A 360 -3.92 3.92 -18.75
C LEU A 360 -3.84 4.69 -17.44
N HIS A 361 -2.69 4.66 -16.79
CA HIS A 361 -2.43 5.35 -15.55
C HIS A 361 -2.54 6.88 -15.69
N ARG A 362 -1.97 7.46 -16.77
CA ARG A 362 -2.13 8.90 -17.09
C ARG A 362 -3.60 9.27 -17.34
N ALA A 363 -4.31 8.45 -18.11
CA ALA A 363 -5.73 8.64 -18.37
C ALA A 363 -6.60 8.53 -17.11
N ARG A 364 -6.29 7.57 -16.22
CA ARG A 364 -6.95 7.37 -14.93
C ARG A 364 -6.71 8.55 -13.99
N LEU A 365 -5.48 9.06 -13.90
CA LEU A 365 -5.15 10.26 -13.12
C LEU A 365 -5.97 11.47 -13.62
N ALA A 366 -6.03 11.69 -14.93
CA ALA A 366 -6.86 12.75 -15.50
C ALA A 366 -8.35 12.57 -15.15
N ALA A 367 -8.89 11.36 -15.27
CA ALA A 367 -10.27 11.07 -14.89
C ALA A 367 -10.52 11.38 -13.40
N LEU A 368 -9.62 10.95 -12.51
CA LEU A 368 -9.69 11.21 -11.07
C LEU A 368 -9.71 12.71 -10.76
N MET A 369 -8.82 13.49 -11.38
CA MET A 369 -8.72 14.93 -11.17
C MET A 369 -9.94 15.72 -11.64
N HIS A 370 -10.58 15.24 -12.70
CA HIS A 370 -11.87 15.76 -13.19
C HIS A 370 -13.07 15.20 -12.40
N GLY A 371 -12.84 14.42 -11.35
CA GLY A 371 -13.89 13.81 -10.51
C GLY A 371 -14.69 12.73 -11.23
N ALA A 372 -14.22 12.23 -12.37
CA ALA A 372 -14.90 11.23 -13.17
C ALA A 372 -14.77 9.82 -12.58
N LEU A 373 -15.71 8.95 -12.90
CA LEU A 373 -15.66 7.52 -12.59
C LEU A 373 -14.90 6.81 -13.69
N TRP A 374 -14.09 5.81 -13.32
CA TRP A 374 -13.21 5.08 -14.22
C TRP A 374 -13.48 3.57 -14.17
N ARG A 375 -13.53 2.91 -15.34
CA ARG A 375 -13.68 1.46 -15.46
C ARG A 375 -12.86 0.94 -16.63
N THR A 376 -12.26 -0.24 -16.44
CA THR A 376 -11.55 -0.97 -17.50
C THR A 376 -11.95 -2.43 -17.46
N ASN A 377 -12.21 -3.03 -18.62
CA ASN A 377 -12.45 -4.47 -18.73
C ASN A 377 -12.19 -4.99 -20.15
N TRP A 378 -12.05 -6.30 -20.25
CA TRP A 378 -12.02 -7.01 -21.52
C TRP A 378 -13.42 -7.49 -21.93
N LYS A 379 -13.71 -7.31 -23.21
CA LYS A 379 -14.95 -7.76 -23.85
C LYS A 379 -14.63 -8.36 -25.21
N ASP A 380 -14.78 -9.67 -25.33
CA ASP A 380 -14.67 -10.41 -26.59
C ASP A 380 -13.35 -10.21 -27.37
N GLY A 381 -12.23 -9.99 -26.67
CA GLY A 381 -10.92 -9.72 -27.27
C GLY A 381 -10.60 -8.23 -27.46
N GLU A 382 -11.52 -7.33 -27.11
CA GLU A 382 -11.30 -5.89 -27.08
C GLU A 382 -11.14 -5.40 -25.64
N PHE A 383 -10.19 -4.50 -25.42
CA PHE A 383 -9.99 -3.82 -24.15
C PHE A 383 -10.82 -2.53 -24.14
N VAL A 384 -11.71 -2.40 -23.16
CA VAL A 384 -12.68 -1.32 -23.06
C VAL A 384 -12.32 -0.43 -21.87
N VAL A 385 -12.19 0.87 -22.12
CA VAL A 385 -12.06 1.90 -21.09
C VAL A 385 -13.37 2.68 -21.06
N SER A 386 -13.96 2.88 -19.89
CA SER A 386 -15.19 3.66 -19.72
C SER A 386 -14.99 4.73 -18.65
N VAL A 387 -15.37 5.96 -18.98
CA VAL A 387 -15.32 7.10 -18.06
C VAL A 387 -16.70 7.73 -18.00
N ALA A 388 -17.17 8.04 -16.79
CA ALA A 388 -18.47 8.68 -16.60
C ALA A 388 -18.34 9.90 -15.69
N ALA A 389 -19.19 10.90 -15.88
CA ALA A 389 -19.29 12.01 -14.94
C ALA A 389 -19.57 11.48 -13.52
N GLY A 390 -18.75 11.90 -12.55
CA GLY A 390 -18.97 11.55 -11.15
C GLY A 390 -20.12 12.35 -10.52
N PRO A 391 -20.60 11.93 -9.34
CA PRO A 391 -21.58 12.71 -8.60
C PRO A 391 -21.01 14.10 -8.27
N SER A 392 -21.82 15.15 -8.45
CA SER A 392 -21.44 16.55 -8.28
C SER A 392 -20.70 16.80 -6.95
N GLY A 393 -19.55 17.51 -7.02
CA GLY A 393 -18.56 17.65 -5.96
C GLY A 393 -19.00 18.24 -4.60
N GLU A 394 -20.27 18.61 -4.44
CA GLU A 394 -20.82 19.07 -3.15
C GLU A 394 -20.85 17.95 -2.09
N VAL A 395 -21.01 16.69 -2.50
CA VAL A 395 -20.99 15.53 -1.58
C VAL A 395 -19.56 15.26 -1.05
N PHE A 396 -18.54 15.52 -1.88
CA PHE A 396 -17.13 15.31 -1.51
C PHE A 396 -16.56 16.46 -0.66
N ALA A 397 -16.99 17.70 -0.88
CA ALA A 397 -16.53 18.85 -0.09
C ALA A 397 -17.01 18.82 1.38
N GLY A 398 -18.22 18.32 1.62
CA GLY A 398 -18.76 18.12 2.97
C GLY A 398 -18.04 17.02 3.76
N ALA A 399 -17.56 15.97 3.08
CA ALA A 399 -16.80 14.87 3.68
C ALA A 399 -15.30 15.21 3.86
N ALA A 400 -14.71 15.99 2.94
CA ALA A 400 -13.33 16.49 3.05
C ALA A 400 -13.14 17.45 4.25
N SER A 401 -14.19 18.18 4.64
CA SER A 401 -14.18 19.02 5.84
C SER A 401 -14.21 18.19 7.15
N ALA A 402 -14.54 16.90 7.08
CA ALA A 402 -14.54 15.96 8.20
C ALA A 402 -13.31 15.03 8.23
N SER A 403 -12.48 15.04 7.18
CA SER A 403 -11.21 14.28 7.15
C SER A 403 -10.10 15.13 7.76
N GLY A 404 -9.96 15.05 9.08
CA GLY A 404 -8.74 15.48 9.76
C GLY A 404 -7.52 14.74 9.19
N SER A 405 -6.48 15.52 8.88
CA SER A 405 -5.17 15.10 8.37
C SER A 405 -4.61 13.82 9.01
N GLY A 406 -4.34 12.81 8.18
CA GLY A 406 -3.11 11.99 8.29
C GLY A 406 -3.18 10.58 8.89
N SER A 407 -4.20 10.19 9.69
CA SER A 407 -4.16 8.89 10.41
C SER A 407 -5.26 7.89 10.04
N GLY A 408 -6.02 8.11 8.95
CA GLY A 408 -7.28 7.40 8.68
C GLY A 408 -7.19 6.08 7.90
N TRP A 409 -5.99 5.57 7.59
CA TRP A 409 -5.80 4.42 6.69
C TRP A 409 -5.22 3.17 7.37
N ALA A 410 -5.10 3.15 8.70
CA ALA A 410 -4.73 1.92 9.39
C ALA A 410 -5.78 0.84 9.12
N ALA A 411 -5.33 -0.38 8.77
CA ALA A 411 -6.23 -1.48 8.47
C ALA A 411 -7.20 -1.76 9.64
N SER A 412 -6.74 -1.60 10.90
CA SER A 412 -7.57 -1.71 12.11
C SER A 412 -8.73 -0.71 12.14
N ASP A 413 -8.51 0.52 11.67
CA ASP A 413 -9.52 1.58 11.63
C ASP A 413 -10.55 1.35 10.53
N ILE A 414 -10.08 0.95 9.34
CA ILE A 414 -10.95 0.58 8.22
C ILE A 414 -11.81 -0.61 8.63
N GLU A 415 -11.22 -1.66 9.22
CA GLU A 415 -11.94 -2.83 9.70
C GLU A 415 -13.03 -2.44 10.71
N ARG A 416 -12.70 -1.58 11.67
CA ARG A 416 -13.67 -1.08 12.67
C ARG A 416 -14.81 -0.29 12.03
N MET A 417 -14.51 0.54 11.03
CA MET A 417 -15.52 1.27 10.25
C MET A 417 -16.44 0.30 9.50
N LEU A 418 -15.87 -0.68 8.79
CA LEU A 418 -16.63 -1.65 8.00
C LEU A 418 -17.57 -2.51 8.87
N LYS A 419 -17.16 -2.82 10.10
CA LYS A 419 -17.97 -3.60 11.06
C LYS A 419 -19.05 -2.79 11.78
N SER A 420 -18.89 -1.46 11.88
CA SER A 420 -19.78 -0.60 12.68
C SER A 420 -20.92 0.03 11.90
N LEU A 421 -20.88 -0.02 10.57
CA LEU A 421 -21.88 0.59 9.69
C LEU A 421 -22.63 -0.48 8.88
N PRO A 422 -23.86 -0.17 8.39
CA PRO A 422 -24.50 -0.98 7.36
C PRO A 422 -23.58 -1.13 6.13
N PRO A 423 -23.58 -2.29 5.44
CA PRO A 423 -22.65 -2.56 4.34
C PRO A 423 -22.65 -1.49 3.23
N GLN A 424 -23.82 -0.91 2.93
CA GLN A 424 -23.95 0.15 1.93
C GLN A 424 -23.28 1.45 2.40
N ASP A 425 -23.59 1.91 3.61
CA ASP A 425 -23.02 3.13 4.18
C ASP A 425 -21.50 2.99 4.38
N ALA A 426 -21.04 1.81 4.79
CA ALA A 426 -19.63 1.47 4.91
C ALA A 426 -18.90 1.54 3.56
N ALA A 427 -19.52 0.98 2.51
CA ALA A 427 -18.99 1.02 1.15
C ALA A 427 -18.90 2.45 0.61
N ASP A 428 -19.99 3.21 0.70
CA ASP A 428 -20.03 4.59 0.21
C ASP A 428 -19.02 5.48 0.95
N ARG A 429 -18.87 5.28 2.26
CA ARG A 429 -17.86 5.96 3.07
C ARG A 429 -16.43 5.58 2.67
N LEU A 430 -16.14 4.29 2.48
CA LEU A 430 -14.81 3.83 2.07
C LEU A 430 -14.43 4.37 0.69
N ILE A 431 -15.33 4.27 -0.30
CA ILE A 431 -15.11 4.83 -1.64
C ILE A 431 -14.85 6.34 -1.56
N CYS A 432 -15.63 7.06 -0.77
CA CYS A 432 -15.43 8.49 -0.58
C CYS A 432 -14.04 8.79 0.00
N LEU A 433 -13.64 8.10 1.07
CA LEU A 433 -12.32 8.27 1.69
C LEU A 433 -11.20 8.00 0.69
N MET A 434 -11.26 6.88 -0.04
CA MET A 434 -10.20 6.47 -0.98
C MET A 434 -10.03 7.52 -2.08
N ARG A 435 -11.15 7.96 -2.67
CA ARG A 435 -11.12 8.94 -3.76
C ARG A 435 -10.67 10.32 -3.28
N CYS A 436 -11.08 10.76 -2.10
CA CYS A 436 -10.59 12.01 -1.51
C CYS A 436 -9.07 11.94 -1.29
N ALA A 437 -8.58 10.88 -0.64
CA ALA A 437 -7.16 10.72 -0.36
C ALA A 437 -6.32 10.73 -1.65
N GLN A 438 -6.76 9.99 -2.67
CA GLN A 438 -6.09 9.97 -3.97
C GLN A 438 -6.13 11.34 -4.66
N ALA A 439 -7.27 12.01 -4.68
CA ALA A 439 -7.42 13.31 -5.33
C ALA A 439 -6.63 14.41 -4.62
N ASP A 440 -6.62 14.42 -3.28
CA ASP A 440 -5.90 15.42 -2.49
C ASP A 440 -4.38 15.23 -2.59
N HIS A 441 -3.91 13.98 -2.59
CA HIS A 441 -2.50 13.67 -2.86
C HIS A 441 -2.09 14.09 -4.28
N ALA A 442 -2.87 13.71 -5.29
CA ALA A 442 -2.62 14.08 -6.67
C ALA A 442 -2.61 15.61 -6.86
N ARG A 443 -3.57 16.34 -6.26
CA ARG A 443 -3.60 17.81 -6.27
C ARG A 443 -2.35 18.40 -5.63
N CYS A 444 -1.99 17.93 -4.43
CA CYS A 444 -0.81 18.40 -3.71
C CYS A 444 0.48 18.19 -4.52
N LEU A 445 0.64 17.01 -5.13
CA LEU A 445 1.76 16.71 -6.02
C LEU A 445 1.77 17.60 -7.26
N LEU A 446 0.63 17.77 -7.93
CA LEU A 446 0.51 18.63 -9.11
C LEU A 446 0.75 20.10 -8.77
N ASP A 447 0.34 20.58 -7.59
CA ASP A 447 0.63 21.94 -7.11
C ASP A 447 2.12 22.14 -6.86
N LYS A 448 2.77 21.19 -6.18
CA LYS A 448 4.23 21.22 -5.95
C LYS A 448 4.99 21.16 -7.28
N ALA A 449 4.58 20.29 -8.20
CA ALA A 449 5.16 20.19 -9.54
C ALA A 449 5.02 21.50 -10.31
N CYS A 450 3.81 22.10 -10.30
CA CYS A 450 3.55 23.38 -10.94
C CYS A 450 4.45 24.50 -10.38
N GLN A 451 4.60 24.57 -9.06
CA GLN A 451 5.47 25.55 -8.41
C GLN A 451 6.94 25.35 -8.80
N ALA A 452 7.43 24.11 -8.78
CA ALA A 452 8.81 23.79 -9.18
C ALA A 452 9.06 24.12 -10.65
N LEU A 453 8.18 23.68 -11.55
CA LEU A 453 8.23 23.95 -12.98
C LEU A 453 8.21 25.46 -13.27
N SER A 454 7.35 26.22 -12.59
CA SER A 454 7.28 27.68 -12.78
C SER A 454 8.57 28.38 -12.35
N ARG A 455 9.14 28.01 -11.20
CA ARG A 455 10.40 28.58 -10.72
C ARG A 455 11.59 28.25 -11.63
N MET A 456 11.63 27.02 -12.15
CA MET A 456 12.64 26.61 -13.13
C MET A 456 12.46 27.36 -14.45
N ALA A 457 11.22 27.53 -14.93
CA ALA A 457 10.92 28.27 -16.14
C ALA A 457 11.36 29.74 -16.03
N ASP A 458 11.10 30.40 -14.89
CA ASP A 458 11.55 31.77 -14.62
C ASP A 458 13.09 31.89 -14.64
N ALA A 459 13.79 30.91 -14.08
CA ALA A 459 15.25 30.89 -14.04
C ALA A 459 15.85 30.62 -15.44
N PHE A 460 15.30 29.66 -16.20
CA PHE A 460 15.69 29.45 -17.60
C PHE A 460 15.39 30.68 -18.47
N GLU A 461 14.28 31.37 -18.21
CA GLU A 461 13.93 32.61 -18.91
C GLU A 461 14.95 33.72 -18.61
N ALA A 462 15.41 33.83 -17.37
CA ALA A 462 16.46 34.78 -16.99
C ALA A 462 17.79 34.46 -17.71
N VAL A 463 18.16 33.17 -17.82
CA VAL A 463 19.33 32.73 -18.60
C VAL A 463 19.15 33.08 -20.09
N ARG A 464 17.98 32.80 -20.66
CA ARG A 464 17.63 33.14 -22.06
C ARG A 464 17.71 34.65 -22.34
N ALA A 465 17.30 35.47 -21.38
CA ALA A 465 17.36 36.93 -21.46
C ALA A 465 18.77 37.53 -21.27
N GLY A 466 19.78 36.69 -21.00
CA GLY A 466 21.16 37.13 -20.80
C GLY A 466 21.43 37.66 -19.38
N ALA A 467 21.00 36.92 -18.35
CA ALA A 467 21.29 37.24 -16.96
C ALA A 467 22.79 37.52 -16.72
N PRO A 468 23.13 38.50 -15.86
CA PRO A 468 24.53 38.88 -15.61
C PRO A 468 25.33 37.78 -14.88
N GLN A 469 24.67 36.84 -14.23
CA GLN A 469 25.28 35.70 -13.52
C GLN A 469 24.56 34.38 -13.91
N PRO A 470 24.82 33.83 -15.10
CA PRO A 470 24.14 32.62 -15.58
C PRO A 470 24.42 31.40 -14.68
N ALA A 471 25.61 31.31 -14.09
CA ALA A 471 25.97 30.24 -13.15
C ALA A 471 25.06 30.20 -11.91
N LEU A 472 24.64 31.37 -11.40
CA LEU A 472 23.75 31.46 -10.25
C LEU A 472 22.35 30.94 -10.60
N GLU A 473 21.82 31.31 -11.76
CA GLU A 473 20.50 30.86 -12.21
C GLU A 473 20.50 29.35 -12.53
N VAL A 474 21.56 28.82 -13.14
CA VAL A 474 21.71 27.36 -13.37
C VAL A 474 21.81 26.60 -12.05
N ALA A 475 22.55 27.11 -11.06
CA ALA A 475 22.60 26.52 -9.73
C ALA A 475 21.22 26.55 -9.02
N ARG A 476 20.45 27.61 -9.23
CA ARG A 476 19.07 27.72 -8.72
C ARG A 476 18.15 26.69 -9.37
N ILE A 477 18.25 26.49 -10.68
CA ILE A 477 17.49 25.46 -11.41
C ILE A 477 17.80 24.07 -10.83
N ARG A 478 19.08 23.72 -10.64
CA ARG A 478 19.48 22.46 -10.00
C ARG A 478 18.93 22.33 -8.58
N ALA A 479 18.94 23.41 -7.80
CA ALA A 479 18.42 23.39 -6.44
C ALA A 479 16.90 23.11 -6.40
N GLU A 480 16.13 23.72 -7.30
CA GLU A 480 14.68 23.49 -7.42
C GLU A 480 14.37 22.08 -7.95
N HIS A 481 15.10 21.60 -8.97
CA HIS A 481 14.98 20.23 -9.49
C HIS A 481 15.30 19.19 -8.41
N GLY A 482 16.42 19.35 -7.70
CA GLY A 482 16.77 18.48 -6.57
C GLY A 482 15.81 18.60 -5.39
N GLY A 483 15.20 19.77 -5.18
CA GLY A 483 14.13 20.01 -4.21
C GLY A 483 12.88 19.19 -4.54
N TRP A 484 12.45 19.22 -5.81
CA TRP A 484 11.36 18.39 -6.30
C TRP A 484 11.62 16.90 -6.10
N LEU A 485 12.80 16.40 -6.50
CA LEU A 485 13.14 14.98 -6.35
C LEU A 485 13.09 14.52 -4.89
N ARG A 486 13.54 15.35 -3.94
CA ARG A 486 13.40 15.07 -2.51
C ARG A 486 11.95 15.08 -2.05
N CYS A 487 11.15 16.03 -2.54
CA CYS A 487 9.73 16.09 -2.20
C CYS A 487 8.96 14.86 -2.72
N ALA A 488 9.24 14.42 -3.95
CA ALA A 488 8.66 13.20 -4.53
C ALA A 488 9.04 11.95 -3.72
N ALA A 489 10.33 11.78 -3.40
CA ALA A 489 10.81 10.67 -2.59
C ALA A 489 10.27 10.67 -1.14
N GLN A 490 10.07 11.85 -0.54
CA GLN A 490 9.47 11.97 0.80
C GLN A 490 7.98 11.62 0.81
N THR A 491 7.27 11.86 -0.30
CA THR A 491 5.87 11.42 -0.44
C THR A 491 5.72 9.92 -0.67
N GLU A 492 6.76 9.21 -1.13
CA GLU A 492 6.81 7.74 -1.24
C GLU A 492 7.11 7.05 0.09
N ALA A 493 7.88 7.68 0.99
CA ALA A 493 8.43 7.00 2.17
C ALA A 493 7.44 6.82 3.35
N SER A 494 6.33 7.56 3.38
CA SER A 494 5.14 7.37 4.24
C SER A 494 4.31 8.66 4.22
N PRO A 495 2.97 8.60 4.22
CA PRO A 495 2.11 9.79 4.32
C PRO A 495 2.16 10.49 5.71
N GLY A 496 3.11 10.14 6.59
CA GLY A 496 3.05 10.41 8.02
C GLY A 496 3.96 11.50 8.60
N GLU A 497 5.10 11.88 7.99
CA GLU A 497 6.12 12.59 8.79
C GLU A 497 6.92 13.76 8.19
N ALA A 498 6.72 14.18 6.94
CA ALA A 498 7.58 15.24 6.37
C ALA A 498 6.82 16.52 5.93
N ALA A 499 6.63 17.44 6.89
CA ALA A 499 6.87 18.90 6.75
C ALA A 499 6.16 19.68 7.87
N ARG A 500 6.68 19.63 9.11
CA ARG A 500 6.41 20.69 10.10
C ARG A 500 7.32 21.89 9.81
N GLU A 501 6.90 22.74 8.89
CA GLU A 501 7.29 24.14 8.95
C GLU A 501 6.26 24.83 9.86
N ALA A 502 6.70 25.25 11.05
CA ALA A 502 5.81 25.73 12.11
C ALA A 502 5.07 27.02 11.66
N PRO A 503 3.73 27.03 11.59
CA PRO A 503 2.98 28.28 11.47
C PRO A 503 2.89 28.98 12.84
N PRO A 504 2.69 30.31 12.88
CA PRO A 504 2.56 31.06 14.13
C PRO A 504 1.30 30.62 14.90
N PRO A 505 1.26 30.76 16.23
CA PRO A 505 0.18 30.19 17.03
C PRO A 505 -1.11 30.98 16.78
N ALA A 506 -2.09 30.36 16.12
CA ALA A 506 -3.45 30.88 16.04
C ALA A 506 -4.27 30.43 17.26
N ALA A 507 -5.13 31.33 17.72
CA ALA A 507 -5.87 31.25 18.97
C ALA A 507 -6.75 29.99 19.10
N VAL A 508 -6.77 29.49 20.33
CA VAL A 508 -7.45 28.28 20.78
C VAL A 508 -8.97 28.43 20.68
N SER A 509 -9.56 27.79 19.67
CA SER A 509 -10.92 27.23 19.74
C SER A 509 -11.07 26.13 18.70
N ALA A 510 -10.51 24.95 18.97
CA ALA A 510 -10.81 23.73 18.23
C ALA A 510 -11.28 22.70 19.25
N GLU A 511 -12.48 22.15 19.02
CA GLU A 511 -12.98 20.98 19.71
C GLU A 511 -11.89 19.90 19.70
N TRP A 512 -11.37 19.60 20.89
CA TRP A 512 -10.29 18.67 21.07
C TRP A 512 -10.89 17.28 21.22
N SER A 513 -10.48 16.33 20.38
CA SER A 513 -10.88 14.93 20.45
C SER A 513 -9.77 14.07 21.04
N LEU A 514 -10.14 13.08 21.86
CA LEU A 514 -9.24 12.03 22.35
C LEU A 514 -8.44 11.37 21.21
N PRO A 515 -7.12 11.11 21.38
CA PRO A 515 -6.33 10.33 20.43
C PRO A 515 -6.96 8.95 20.16
N ALA A 516 -7.02 8.54 18.88
CA ALA A 516 -7.69 7.32 18.45
C ALA A 516 -7.06 6.04 19.03
N GLU A 517 -5.75 6.05 19.31
CA GLU A 517 -5.01 4.94 19.91
C GLU A 517 -4.09 5.46 21.01
N LEU A 518 -4.56 5.37 22.25
CA LEU A 518 -3.68 5.41 23.43
C LEU A 518 -3.35 3.96 23.75
N ASP A 519 -2.06 3.60 23.72
CA ASP A 519 -1.58 2.32 24.22
C ASP A 519 -1.77 2.29 25.75
N CYS A 520 -2.99 2.06 26.22
CA CYS A 520 -3.34 1.87 27.62
C CYS A 520 -4.36 0.73 27.76
N GLY A 521 -4.44 0.13 28.95
CA GLY A 521 -5.34 -0.98 29.20
C GLY A 521 -6.81 -0.60 28.99
N ALA A 522 -7.66 -1.57 28.64
CA ALA A 522 -9.08 -1.34 28.35
C ALA A 522 -9.82 -0.59 29.47
N GLU A 523 -9.49 -0.86 30.74
CA GLU A 523 -10.09 -0.17 31.89
C GLU A 523 -9.64 1.29 32.02
N ALA A 524 -8.35 1.58 31.76
CA ALA A 524 -7.82 2.94 31.76
C ALA A 524 -8.40 3.76 30.59
N TYR A 525 -8.48 3.15 29.40
CA TYR A 525 -9.10 3.76 28.22
C TYR A 525 -10.58 4.06 28.45
N GLN A 526 -11.32 3.13 29.06
CA GLN A 526 -12.74 3.34 29.37
C GLN A 526 -12.94 4.47 30.39
N ALA A 527 -12.09 4.56 31.42
CA ALA A 527 -12.14 5.66 32.39
C ALA A 527 -11.84 7.03 31.74
N LEU A 528 -10.82 7.08 30.88
CA LEU A 528 -10.43 8.28 30.12
C LEU A 528 -11.54 8.73 29.16
N ARG A 529 -12.10 7.80 28.37
CA ARG A 529 -13.21 8.06 27.45
C ARG A 529 -14.44 8.57 28.19
N THR A 530 -14.75 7.99 29.34
CA THR A 530 -15.87 8.43 30.17
C THR A 530 -15.62 9.83 30.72
N ALA A 531 -14.40 10.14 31.15
CA ALA A 531 -14.05 11.49 31.60
C ALA A 531 -14.19 12.53 30.48
N HIS A 532 -13.72 12.23 29.27
CA HIS A 532 -13.83 13.11 28.11
C HIS A 532 -15.28 13.44 27.75
N MET A 533 -16.15 12.43 27.72
CA MET A 533 -17.58 12.63 27.48
C MET A 533 -18.22 13.53 28.55
N LEU A 534 -17.82 13.37 29.82
CA LEU A 534 -18.34 14.20 30.92
C LEU A 534 -17.77 15.62 30.88
N ILE A 535 -16.53 15.82 30.42
CA ILE A 535 -15.95 17.16 30.23
C ILE A 535 -16.65 17.92 29.10
N ALA A 536 -17.06 17.21 28.05
CA ALA A 536 -17.80 17.77 26.92
C ALA A 536 -19.30 18.01 27.21
N ASP A 537 -19.86 17.37 28.24
CA ASP A 537 -21.27 17.53 28.62
C ASP A 537 -21.47 18.79 29.50
N GLU A 538 -22.14 19.80 28.94
CA GLU A 538 -22.43 21.07 29.64
C GLU A 538 -23.49 20.94 30.76
N SER A 539 -24.09 19.76 30.95
CA SER A 539 -25.24 19.54 31.84
C SER A 539 -24.94 18.83 33.17
N LEU A 540 -23.67 18.69 33.54
CA LEU A 540 -23.23 18.03 34.77
C LEU A 540 -23.82 18.65 36.05
N ARG A 541 -24.38 17.81 36.93
CA ARG A 541 -24.86 18.25 38.26
C ARG A 541 -23.68 18.54 39.19
N ALA A 542 -23.85 19.47 40.13
CA ALA A 542 -22.81 19.85 41.09
C ALA A 542 -22.26 18.68 41.92
N GLU A 543 -23.09 17.66 42.20
CA GLU A 543 -22.68 16.42 42.91
C GLU A 543 -21.72 15.54 42.07
N GLN A 544 -21.69 15.73 40.75
CA GLN A 544 -20.88 14.97 39.79
C GLN A 544 -19.66 15.76 39.29
N ALA A 545 -19.46 17.01 39.74
CA ALA A 545 -18.42 17.91 39.25
C ALA A 545 -16.98 17.39 39.52
N GLY A 546 -16.79 16.59 40.57
CA GLY A 546 -15.51 15.94 40.88
C GLY A 546 -15.24 14.64 40.11
N LEU A 547 -16.24 14.08 39.42
CA LEU A 547 -16.15 12.78 38.75
C LEU A 547 -15.17 12.78 37.56
N PRO A 548 -15.10 13.81 36.70
CA PRO A 548 -14.14 13.84 35.61
C PRO A 548 -12.69 13.82 36.09
N ALA A 549 -12.34 14.65 37.10
CA ALA A 549 -11.00 14.65 37.69
C ALA A 549 -10.64 13.29 38.30
N PHE A 550 -11.59 12.66 38.98
CA PHE A 550 -11.41 11.32 39.55
C PHE A 550 -11.17 10.26 38.46
N LEU A 551 -11.95 10.25 37.38
CA LEU A 551 -11.80 9.29 36.29
C LEU A 551 -10.48 9.47 35.52
N LEU A 552 -10.06 10.71 35.30
CA LEU A 552 -8.75 11.05 34.72
C LEU A 552 -7.59 10.55 35.60
N GLN A 553 -7.66 10.79 36.90
CA GLN A 553 -6.67 10.27 37.85
C GLN A 553 -6.67 8.74 37.90
N LYS A 554 -7.85 8.11 37.82
CA LYS A 554 -8.00 6.66 37.82
C LYS A 554 -7.42 5.99 36.59
N ALA A 555 -7.57 6.59 35.41
CA ALA A 555 -6.97 6.08 34.18
C ALA A 555 -5.43 5.97 34.33
N VAL A 556 -4.79 7.02 34.84
CA VAL A 556 -3.33 7.01 35.10
C VAL A 556 -2.96 6.00 36.18
N GLN A 557 -3.75 5.88 37.24
CA GLN A 557 -3.49 4.91 38.31
C GLN A 557 -3.52 3.46 37.79
N ILE A 558 -4.55 3.10 37.02
CA ILE A 558 -4.70 1.75 36.43
C ILE A 558 -3.49 1.44 35.53
N GLU A 559 -3.08 2.41 34.71
CA GLU A 559 -1.97 2.21 33.79
C GLU A 559 -0.62 2.16 34.50
N ALA A 560 -0.41 2.97 35.54
CA ALA A 560 0.77 2.90 36.40
C ALA A 560 0.85 1.56 37.15
N GLU A 561 -0.27 1.01 37.60
CA GLU A 561 -0.34 -0.33 38.19
C GLU A 561 0.06 -1.41 37.18
N ARG A 562 -0.41 -1.29 35.93
CA ARG A 562 -0.09 -2.23 34.84
C ARG A 562 1.37 -2.17 34.40
N ARG A 563 1.93 -0.98 34.20
CA ARG A 563 3.25 -0.78 33.56
C ARG A 563 4.40 -0.57 34.53
N LEU A 564 4.15 0.12 35.65
CA LEU A 564 5.18 0.48 36.62
C LEU A 564 5.15 -0.42 37.86
N GLY A 565 4.23 -1.40 37.93
CA GLY A 565 4.04 -2.27 39.09
C GLY A 565 5.32 -3.01 39.52
N ASP A 566 6.11 -3.50 38.57
CA ASP A 566 7.38 -4.20 38.84
C ASP A 566 8.50 -3.22 39.23
N ALA A 567 8.64 -2.09 38.52
CA ALA A 567 9.60 -1.04 38.87
C ALA A 567 9.34 -0.48 40.30
N LEU A 568 8.08 -0.25 40.64
CA LEU A 568 7.64 0.25 41.94
C LEU A 568 7.47 -0.86 42.99
N ALA A 569 7.90 -2.09 42.70
CA ALA A 569 7.84 -3.17 43.65
C ALA A 569 8.79 -2.92 44.84
N VAL A 570 8.32 -3.29 46.04
CA VAL A 570 9.05 -3.05 47.29
C VAL A 570 10.49 -3.56 47.25
N HIS A 571 10.73 -4.71 46.61
CA HIS A 571 12.06 -5.31 46.55
C HIS A 571 13.07 -4.47 45.74
N ARG A 572 12.64 -3.72 44.72
CA ARG A 572 13.49 -2.81 43.93
C ARG A 572 13.75 -1.48 44.62
N LEU A 573 12.77 -0.97 45.35
CA LEU A 573 12.87 0.32 46.05
C LEU A 573 13.64 0.21 47.38
N LYS A 574 13.69 -0.98 47.97
CA LYS A 574 14.27 -1.23 49.30
C LYS A 574 15.76 -0.85 49.42
N PRO A 575 16.65 -1.16 48.46
CA PRO A 575 18.06 -0.74 48.52
C PRO A 575 18.21 0.79 48.58
N GLY A 576 17.52 1.52 47.69
CA GLY A 576 17.54 2.99 47.67
C GLY A 576 16.95 3.60 48.95
N ALA A 577 15.85 3.03 49.46
CA ALA A 577 15.23 3.47 50.71
C ALA A 577 16.12 3.24 51.95
N ILE A 578 16.92 2.16 51.96
CA ILE A 578 17.89 1.91 53.02
C ILE A 578 19.04 2.93 52.94
N ALA A 579 19.54 3.22 51.73
CA ALA A 579 20.59 4.21 51.52
C ALA A 579 20.16 5.64 51.90
N ALA A 580 18.88 5.97 51.70
CA ALA A 580 18.29 7.28 51.98
C ALA A 580 17.88 7.51 53.45
N THR A 581 18.00 6.50 54.32
CA THR A 581 17.56 6.58 55.72
C THR A 581 18.72 6.31 56.70
N ARG A 582 18.76 7.05 57.81
CA ARG A 582 19.72 6.79 58.89
C ARG A 582 19.24 5.67 59.79
N HIS A 583 20.12 4.72 60.09
CA HIS A 583 19.83 3.63 61.01
C HIS A 583 19.71 4.14 62.46
N ARG A 584 18.48 4.27 62.98
CA ARG A 584 18.20 4.31 64.43
C ARG A 584 16.95 3.51 64.78
N GLY A 585 17.13 2.20 65.02
CA GLY A 585 16.18 1.35 65.74
C GLY A 585 14.79 1.15 65.10
N LYS A 586 14.12 0.07 65.51
CA LYS A 586 12.85 -0.43 64.93
C LYS A 586 11.63 0.51 65.03
N ARG A 587 11.74 1.72 65.59
CA ARG A 587 10.57 2.54 65.94
C ARG A 587 10.46 3.90 65.26
N ARG A 588 11.54 4.53 64.77
CA ARG A 588 11.49 5.74 63.94
C ARG A 588 12.75 5.82 63.08
N ARG A 589 12.63 5.51 61.79
CA ARG A 589 13.70 5.73 60.80
C ARG A 589 13.61 7.18 60.34
N GLU A 590 14.70 7.93 60.49
CA GLU A 590 14.78 9.32 60.04
C GLU A 590 15.46 9.36 58.66
N LEU A 591 14.99 10.25 57.79
CA LEU A 591 15.65 10.57 56.52
C LEU A 591 17.09 11.02 56.79
N ASP A 592 18.03 10.58 55.97
CA ASP A 592 19.37 11.17 56.01
C ASP A 592 19.25 12.68 55.68
N PRO A 593 19.82 13.59 56.50
CA PRO A 593 19.68 15.02 56.31
C PRO A 593 20.39 15.55 55.06
N ASP A 594 21.41 14.86 54.54
CA ASP A 594 22.05 15.24 53.28
C ASP A 594 21.18 14.80 52.10
N PHE A 595 20.62 13.59 52.16
CA PHE A 595 19.60 13.14 51.21
C PHE A 595 18.35 14.05 51.23
N ALA A 596 17.84 14.40 52.41
CA ALA A 596 16.68 15.27 52.55
C ALA A 596 16.96 16.68 52.01
N ARG A 597 18.16 17.22 52.25
CA ARG A 597 18.56 18.54 51.73
C ARG A 597 18.64 18.52 50.21
N ASP A 598 19.24 17.47 49.64
CA ASP A 598 19.31 17.26 48.20
C ASP A 598 17.90 17.10 47.57
N ALA A 599 17.05 16.26 48.16
CA ALA A 599 15.69 16.06 47.69
C ALA A 599 14.84 17.34 47.74
N MET A 600 14.96 18.13 48.82
CA MET A 600 14.27 19.43 48.93
C MET A 600 14.80 20.45 47.92
N SER A 601 16.09 20.40 47.55
CA SER A 601 16.66 21.28 46.53
C SER A 601 16.18 20.97 45.12
N ARG A 602 15.76 19.72 44.88
CA ARG A 602 15.24 19.21 43.60
C ARG A 602 13.71 19.10 43.58
N ALA A 603 13.04 19.83 44.48
CA ALA A 603 11.59 19.82 44.60
C ALA A 603 10.90 20.19 43.26
N PRO A 604 9.97 19.37 42.75
CA PRO A 604 9.19 19.70 41.56
C PRO A 604 8.36 20.98 41.75
N GLN A 605 8.23 21.76 40.68
CA GLN A 605 7.49 23.02 40.70
C GLN A 605 6.03 22.79 41.15
N GLY A 606 5.56 23.59 42.12
CA GLY A 606 4.19 23.53 42.63
C GLY A 606 3.98 22.65 43.87
N ILE A 607 5.01 21.95 44.36
CA ILE A 607 4.92 21.11 45.56
C ILE A 607 5.81 21.67 46.66
N SER A 608 5.28 21.86 47.87
CA SER A 608 6.06 22.39 48.98
C SER A 608 7.15 21.40 49.44
N PRO A 609 8.36 21.86 49.79
CA PRO A 609 9.43 20.99 50.31
C PRO A 609 9.01 20.16 51.53
N ASP A 610 8.15 20.71 52.40
CA ASP A 610 7.60 20.00 53.55
C ASP A 610 6.70 18.83 53.15
N ARG A 611 5.92 18.99 52.08
CA ARG A 611 5.06 17.92 51.54
C ARG A 611 5.88 16.82 50.89
N ILE A 612 7.00 17.16 50.23
CA ILE A 612 7.97 16.19 49.70
C ILE A 612 8.62 15.42 50.84
N ARG A 613 9.10 16.11 51.87
CA ARG A 613 9.69 15.48 53.06
C ARG A 613 8.71 14.51 53.73
N GLY A 614 7.49 14.96 54.04
CA GLY A 614 6.46 14.09 54.62
C GLY A 614 6.00 12.97 53.67
N GLY A 615 6.11 13.16 52.36
CA GLY A 615 5.89 12.13 51.34
C GLY A 615 6.97 11.06 51.35
N LEU A 616 8.24 11.45 51.38
CA LEU A 616 9.39 10.55 51.44
C LEU A 616 9.41 9.74 52.74
N GLU A 617 9.07 10.36 53.88
CA GLU A 617 8.89 9.65 55.16
C GLU A 617 7.79 8.57 55.05
N ARG A 618 6.66 8.88 54.41
CA ARG A 618 5.58 7.91 54.15
C ARG A 618 5.98 6.82 53.16
N LEU A 619 6.68 7.17 52.09
CA LEU A 619 7.19 6.22 51.10
C LEU A 619 8.15 5.21 51.75
N PHE A 620 9.12 5.69 52.53
CA PHE A 620 10.11 4.82 53.17
C PHE A 620 9.53 3.99 54.29
N ALA A 621 8.60 4.52 55.09
CA ALA A 621 7.84 3.69 56.02
C ALA A 621 7.11 2.56 55.27
N ARG A 622 6.47 2.88 54.14
CA ARG A 622 5.72 1.91 53.33
C ARG A 622 6.61 0.84 52.68
N VAL A 623 7.78 1.20 52.18
CA VAL A 623 8.76 0.30 51.56
C VAL A 623 9.49 -0.55 52.59
N LEU A 624 9.91 0.05 53.71
CA LEU A 624 10.81 -0.59 54.68
C LEU A 624 10.08 -1.37 55.77
N ASP A 625 8.89 -0.92 56.18
CA ASP A 625 8.08 -1.60 57.19
C ASP A 625 7.04 -2.55 56.56
N GLY A 626 6.83 -2.43 55.24
CA GLY A 626 6.02 -3.34 54.44
C GLY A 626 4.53 -3.00 54.49
N SER A 627 3.97 -2.59 53.36
CA SER A 627 2.52 -2.42 53.18
C SER A 627 1.98 -3.42 52.16
N ALA A 628 0.78 -3.92 52.43
CA ALA A 628 0.06 -4.81 51.52
C ALA A 628 -0.51 -4.09 50.28
N LYS A 629 -0.53 -2.74 50.26
CA LYS A 629 -1.07 -1.98 49.13
C LYS A 629 0.02 -1.65 48.11
N PRO A 630 -0.20 -1.82 46.80
CA PRO A 630 0.77 -1.47 45.75
C PRO A 630 1.05 0.04 45.75
N LEU A 631 2.32 0.42 45.53
CA LEU A 631 2.74 1.83 45.51
C LEU A 631 2.27 2.57 44.25
N SER A 632 2.12 1.86 43.14
CA SER A 632 1.54 2.35 41.89
C SER A 632 0.10 2.87 42.05
N GLY A 633 -0.62 2.43 43.09
CA GLY A 633 -1.96 2.92 43.40
C GLY A 633 -2.03 4.28 44.11
N ASP A 634 -0.87 4.91 44.38
CA ASP A 634 -0.77 6.24 44.97
C ASP A 634 0.20 7.08 44.10
N LEU A 635 -0.34 7.85 43.15
CA LEU A 635 0.43 8.63 42.19
C LEU A 635 1.46 9.55 42.85
N PHE A 636 1.15 10.04 44.06
CA PHE A 636 2.06 10.90 44.82
C PHE A 636 3.28 10.11 45.32
N LEU A 637 3.06 8.94 45.93
CA LEU A 637 4.17 8.10 46.38
C LEU A 637 4.93 7.44 45.21
N ALA A 638 4.24 7.07 44.13
CA ALA A 638 4.84 6.55 42.91
C ALA A 638 5.77 7.57 42.25
N GLY A 639 5.32 8.83 42.13
CA GLY A 639 6.13 9.90 41.57
C GLY A 639 7.37 10.23 42.41
N LEU A 640 7.25 10.25 43.74
CA LEU A 640 8.41 10.40 44.63
C LEU A 640 9.39 9.23 44.53
N ALA A 641 8.89 8.01 44.39
CA ALA A 641 9.75 6.84 44.21
C ALA A 641 10.55 6.93 42.90
N LEU A 642 9.92 7.35 41.80
CA LEU A 642 10.61 7.53 40.52
C LEU A 642 11.69 8.63 40.61
N ILE A 643 11.35 9.82 41.12
CA ILE A 643 12.29 10.95 41.14
C ILE A 643 13.52 10.68 42.02
N TYR A 644 13.32 10.07 43.19
CA TYR A 644 14.34 10.05 44.23
C TYR A 644 15.00 8.68 44.46
N LEU A 645 14.42 7.59 43.94
CA LEU A 645 14.97 6.24 44.06
C LEU A 645 15.33 5.60 42.72
N ASP A 646 14.96 6.23 41.60
CA ASP A 646 15.25 5.79 40.24
C ASP A 646 15.13 4.27 40.03
N PRO A 647 13.93 3.69 40.23
CA PRO A 647 13.72 2.25 40.12
C PRO A 647 13.86 1.70 38.69
N MET A 648 13.89 2.58 37.69
CA MET A 648 14.03 2.19 36.28
C MET A 648 15.50 2.13 35.85
N GLY A 649 16.43 2.68 36.65
CA GLY A 649 17.85 2.77 36.28
C GLY A 649 18.13 3.79 35.17
N ASP A 650 17.18 4.70 34.96
CA ASP A 650 17.23 5.81 34.00
C ASP A 650 16.78 7.08 34.73
N PRO A 651 17.72 7.87 35.27
CA PRO A 651 17.39 8.96 36.18
C PRO A 651 16.64 10.09 35.50
N GLU A 652 16.85 10.31 34.19
CA GLU A 652 16.17 11.35 33.43
C GLU A 652 14.71 10.95 33.17
N ARG A 653 14.50 9.71 32.71
CA ARG A 653 13.16 9.19 32.45
C ARG A 653 12.36 9.01 33.73
N SER A 654 12.97 8.47 34.79
CA SER A 654 12.35 8.34 36.10
C SER A 654 11.96 9.71 36.67
N ALA A 655 12.83 10.71 36.58
CA ALA A 655 12.51 12.06 37.06
C ALA A 655 11.38 12.72 36.25
N ALA A 656 11.42 12.62 34.92
CA ALA A 656 10.39 13.19 34.05
C ALA A 656 9.02 12.57 34.31
N LEU A 657 8.95 11.23 34.33
CA LEU A 657 7.72 10.49 34.59
C LEU A 657 7.20 10.73 36.01
N GLY A 658 8.09 10.75 36.99
CA GLY A 658 7.73 11.02 38.38
C GLY A 658 7.19 12.44 38.60
N CYS A 659 7.78 13.45 37.95
CA CYS A 659 7.25 14.81 37.96
C CYS A 659 5.86 14.89 37.31
N ALA A 660 5.65 14.14 36.23
CA ALA A 660 4.38 14.12 35.52
C ALA A 660 3.25 13.45 36.35
N LEU A 661 3.54 12.32 37.03
CA LEU A 661 2.58 11.68 37.94
C LEU A 661 2.20 12.57 39.12
N LEU A 662 3.18 13.29 39.68
CA LEU A 662 2.94 14.27 40.74
C LEU A 662 2.05 15.42 40.26
N ALA A 663 2.35 15.98 39.08
CA ALA A 663 1.57 17.07 38.49
C ALA A 663 0.11 16.66 38.24
N VAL A 664 -0.14 15.45 37.71
CA VAL A 664 -1.49 14.89 37.54
C VAL A 664 -2.20 14.72 38.88
N GLY A 665 -1.51 14.17 39.89
CA GLY A 665 -2.08 13.98 41.23
C GLY A 665 -2.48 15.29 41.90
N GLU A 666 -1.65 16.33 41.80
CA GLU A 666 -1.96 17.66 42.34
C GLU A 666 -3.06 18.37 41.55
N ALA A 667 -3.01 18.31 40.23
CA ALA A 667 -4.02 18.94 39.37
C ALA A 667 -5.39 18.25 39.51
N ALA A 668 -5.44 16.94 39.70
CA ALA A 668 -6.67 16.20 40.00
C ALA A 668 -7.24 16.58 41.38
N ALA A 669 -6.39 16.72 42.41
CA ALA A 669 -6.83 17.17 43.74
C ALA A 669 -7.33 18.62 43.71
N ALA A 670 -6.62 19.53 43.04
CA ALA A 670 -7.03 20.92 42.87
C ALA A 670 -8.31 21.07 42.04
N ALA A 671 -8.51 20.24 41.02
CA ALA A 671 -9.75 20.19 40.25
C ALA A 671 -10.91 19.63 41.09
N ALA A 672 -10.68 18.61 41.92
CA ALA A 672 -11.70 18.05 42.80
C ALA A 672 -12.13 19.04 43.91
N ASP A 673 -11.22 19.87 44.42
CA ASP A 673 -11.52 20.88 45.44
C ASP A 673 -12.09 22.18 44.84
N GLY A 674 -11.61 22.59 43.65
CA GLY A 674 -12.04 23.82 42.97
C GLY A 674 -13.40 23.73 42.25
N GLU A 675 -13.86 22.51 41.95
CA GLU A 675 -15.15 22.24 41.30
C GLU A 675 -16.27 21.90 42.31
N GLN A 676 -15.95 21.72 43.61
CA GLN A 676 -16.94 21.66 44.68
C GLN A 676 -17.62 23.03 44.86
N GLY A 677 -18.66 23.28 44.05
CA GLY A 677 -19.48 24.49 44.10
C GLY A 677 -19.67 25.20 42.76
N ARG A 678 -19.13 24.66 41.65
CA ARG A 678 -19.34 25.21 40.30
C ARG A 678 -20.26 24.30 39.48
N THR A 679 -21.12 24.93 38.68
CA THR A 679 -22.07 24.28 37.75
C THR A 679 -21.50 24.10 36.34
N ARG A 680 -20.22 24.40 36.13
CA ARG A 680 -19.55 24.28 34.82
C ARG A 680 -18.14 23.72 34.99
N PRO A 681 -17.73 22.73 34.16
CA PRO A 681 -16.33 22.29 34.12
C PRO A 681 -15.43 23.46 33.68
N GLY A 682 -14.46 23.84 34.52
CA GLY A 682 -13.55 24.93 34.23
C GLY A 682 -12.41 24.54 33.26
N PRO A 683 -11.66 25.53 32.73
CA PRO A 683 -10.48 25.32 31.87
C PRO A 683 -9.30 24.59 32.56
N GLY A 684 -9.47 24.16 33.82
CA GLY A 684 -8.55 23.30 34.54
C GLY A 684 -8.71 21.81 34.19
N LEU A 685 -9.94 21.34 33.90
CA LEU A 685 -10.19 19.92 33.59
C LEU A 685 -9.66 19.52 32.20
N ALA A 686 -9.84 20.38 31.19
CA ALA A 686 -9.25 20.15 29.87
C ALA A 686 -7.71 20.15 29.89
N ARG A 687 -7.10 20.96 30.77
CA ARG A 687 -5.65 20.94 30.99
C ARG A 687 -5.18 19.67 31.70
N LEU A 688 -5.95 19.21 32.70
CA LEU A 688 -5.69 17.94 33.39
C LEU A 688 -5.81 16.76 32.44
N GLU A 689 -6.82 16.74 31.58
CA GLU A 689 -7.02 15.69 30.58
C GLU A 689 -5.84 15.59 29.61
N ARG A 690 -5.33 16.73 29.13
CA ARG A 690 -4.13 16.76 28.29
C ARG A 690 -2.89 16.24 29.00
N ALA A 691 -2.67 16.66 30.25
CA ALA A 691 -1.55 16.19 31.06
C ALA A 691 -1.63 14.67 31.31
N VAL A 692 -2.84 14.13 31.53
CA VAL A 692 -3.07 12.70 31.70
C VAL A 692 -2.68 11.90 30.45
N ILE A 693 -3.08 12.37 29.26
CA ILE A 693 -2.72 11.73 28.00
C ILE A 693 -1.20 11.73 27.78
N GLU A 694 -0.53 12.86 28.04
CA GLU A 694 0.92 12.95 27.94
C GLU A 694 1.63 11.97 28.89
N VAL A 695 1.11 11.79 30.11
CA VAL A 695 1.64 10.81 31.08
C VAL A 695 1.39 9.36 30.63
N LEU A 696 0.20 9.05 30.10
CA LEU A 696 -0.10 7.72 29.57
C LEU A 696 0.82 7.32 28.42
N LEU A 697 1.13 8.28 27.53
CA LEU A 697 2.09 8.08 26.44
C LEU A 697 3.52 7.90 26.96
N ALA A 698 3.95 8.71 27.94
CA ALA A 698 5.28 8.62 28.53
C ALA A 698 5.53 7.30 29.30
N MET A 699 4.45 6.63 29.75
CA MET A 699 4.54 5.29 30.34
C MET A 699 4.73 4.17 29.30
N GLY A 700 4.61 4.47 28.00
CA GLY A 700 4.83 3.51 26.91
C GLY A 700 6.25 2.94 26.85
N PRO A 701 6.46 1.82 26.13
CA PRO A 701 7.80 1.30 25.89
C PRO A 701 8.65 2.37 25.20
N SER A 702 9.89 2.49 25.66
CA SER A 702 10.89 3.28 24.95
C SER A 702 11.28 2.49 23.72
N ASP A 703 11.10 3.02 22.52
CA ASP A 703 11.74 2.49 21.31
C ASP A 703 13.26 2.57 21.52
N GLY A 704 13.81 1.46 22.00
CA GLY A 704 15.23 1.24 22.24
C GLY A 704 15.54 -0.12 21.65
N GLY A 705 16.43 -0.13 20.66
CA GLY A 705 16.68 -1.23 19.74
C GLY A 705 16.92 -2.59 20.38
N GLU A 706 16.77 -3.60 19.52
CA GLU A 706 17.28 -4.95 19.68
C GLU A 706 18.59 -4.97 20.46
N GLY A 707 18.51 -5.41 21.71
CA GLY A 707 19.65 -5.87 22.48
C GLY A 707 19.67 -7.38 22.41
N GLU A 708 20.56 -7.94 21.58
CA GLU A 708 21.01 -9.31 21.71
C GLU A 708 21.42 -9.60 23.16
N SER A 709 20.73 -10.51 23.85
CA SER A 709 21.31 -11.61 24.65
C SER A 709 20.25 -12.61 25.10
#